data_AF-A0A9Q9HTT4-F1
#
_entry.id   AF-A0A9Q9HTT4-F1
#
_cell.length_a   1.000
_cell.length_b   1.000
_cell.length_c   1.000
_cell.angle_alpha   90.00
_cell.angle_beta   90.00
_cell.angle_gamma   90.00
#
_symmetry.space_group_name_H-M   'P 1'
#
loop_
_entity.id
_entity.type
_entity.pdbx_description
1 polymer ?
#
loop_
_entity_poly.entity_id
_entity_poly.type
_entity_poly.pdbx_seq_one_letter_code
_entity_poly.pdbx_strand_id
1 'polypeptide(L)'
;MFELTEDHIRGMFHLANFEVPTDEMVFFGLRGCSPVAQQGVMSNRHTMVEKGTDFRHQRCTIGQWIPGEGFAVFAGSTVPNISGIAKYMSNNGNGVNMLAPCYLTDLPDSSDHRYQKGDHGLKSALGPHRAFRNANKLPVWRTGDDTDYEGNDRLVYETAYDNLHCSRYMDHTAPGYSSLGCQVVAGIAGRRSSNPGGEKGPWKAFVDAAYALPQQQFRYALFNEGEASRTVALGTNGRSPSIRFGSTGELAKQVQQGLIEAGHFIGSVGADGVIGFQTLNAIRDVQLEAFGPTGVDLVVGPATAAEIGLSWPGAGGVTTVPTDSRGGLGALSFDPDDEEDDGGAAQTAEFDPPIRKETRPNGKLRWVFNDPEDGTRRYIGTEARISGSKFKGLARVRGFTSEKAPIYGYKVWANEFDHWAAFIEPTAMGESQGSFSCVNSYDRAAFTFGFFQFAAHTPDANLIVLFRKLLDLPDAEHYFPDLSLVGGRVHQITAFGTTSLEGAQDRLDGNSRPGEQGGFMTYLNTNMTSVDDAELKAASRLIQWACRSQDHRLAQVELAIEAAKSKVAIAAQKVSQKGATLDGAPMPVCAMVMDILHQGRGTYTRIATALNAADQMHALRQVGRTAGYAARIDLVATKASSLLGSGTLGKLRYDVGAKDFA
;
A
#
# COMPACT_ATOMS: atom_id res chain seq x y z
N MET A 1 15.60 -30.17 20.21
CA MET A 1 16.47 -30.61 19.10
C MET A 1 15.72 -31.69 18.35
N PHE A 2 15.80 -31.73 17.02
CA PHE A 2 15.08 -32.70 16.19
C PHE A 2 15.89 -33.03 14.92
N GLU A 3 15.58 -34.15 14.28
CA GLU A 3 16.20 -34.54 13.01
C GLU A 3 15.29 -34.18 11.84
N LEU A 4 15.72 -33.21 11.04
CA LEU A 4 15.05 -32.85 9.79
C LEU A 4 15.55 -33.78 8.69
N THR A 5 14.63 -34.37 7.92
CA THR A 5 14.95 -35.25 6.78
C THR A 5 14.39 -34.64 5.49
N GLU A 6 14.79 -35.16 4.34
CA GLU A 6 14.24 -34.71 3.07
C GLU A 6 12.72 -34.93 2.99
N ASP A 7 12.22 -36.06 3.51
CA ASP A 7 10.78 -36.35 3.53
C ASP A 7 10.00 -35.33 4.35
N HIS A 8 10.59 -34.80 5.43
CA HIS A 8 9.99 -33.70 6.18
C HIS A 8 9.89 -32.42 5.34
N ILE A 9 10.92 -32.08 4.55
CA ILE A 9 10.88 -30.91 3.65
C ILE A 9 9.81 -31.09 2.57
N ARG A 10 9.77 -32.25 1.92
CA ARG A 10 8.70 -32.60 0.97
C ARG A 10 7.32 -32.48 1.62
N GLY A 11 7.22 -32.97 2.85
CA GLY A 11 6.04 -32.86 3.68
C GLY A 11 5.58 -31.44 3.92
N MET A 12 6.50 -30.54 4.27
CA MET A 12 6.21 -29.11 4.47
C MET A 12 5.72 -28.45 3.18
N PHE A 13 6.35 -28.75 2.04
CA PHE A 13 5.89 -28.25 0.73
C PHE A 13 4.48 -28.76 0.40
N HIS A 14 4.23 -30.06 0.60
CA HIS A 14 2.93 -30.66 0.35
C HIS A 14 1.84 -30.04 1.25
N LEU A 15 2.11 -29.91 2.57
CA LEU A 15 1.19 -29.28 3.51
C LEU A 15 0.92 -27.81 3.16
N ALA A 16 1.88 -27.09 2.59
CA ALA A 16 1.72 -25.71 2.16
C ALA A 16 1.14 -25.54 0.74
N ASN A 17 0.78 -26.64 0.06
CA ASN A 17 0.32 -26.63 -1.34
C ASN A 17 1.33 -25.94 -2.28
N PHE A 18 2.62 -26.16 -2.01
CA PHE A 18 3.71 -25.72 -2.87
C PHE A 18 4.09 -26.84 -3.84
N GLU A 19 4.34 -26.47 -5.09
CA GLU A 19 4.94 -27.37 -6.06
C GLU A 19 6.33 -27.80 -5.58
N VAL A 20 6.66 -29.08 -5.71
CA VAL A 20 8.02 -29.60 -5.50
C VAL A 20 8.66 -29.79 -6.88
N PRO A 21 9.65 -28.96 -7.26
CA PRO A 21 10.39 -29.15 -8.50
C PRO A 21 11.13 -30.49 -8.51
N THR A 22 11.44 -31.02 -9.68
CA THR A 22 12.10 -32.34 -9.80
C THR A 22 13.53 -32.30 -10.31
N ASP A 23 13.97 -31.16 -10.84
CA ASP A 23 15.19 -31.04 -11.65
C ASP A 23 15.98 -29.75 -11.38
N GLU A 24 15.65 -29.02 -10.30
CA GLU A 24 16.35 -27.79 -9.93
C GLU A 24 16.63 -27.69 -8.43
N MET A 25 17.63 -26.90 -8.09
CA MET A 25 17.90 -26.54 -6.70
C MET A 25 16.87 -25.51 -6.24
N VAL A 26 16.26 -25.79 -5.08
CA VAL A 26 15.32 -24.91 -4.40
C VAL A 26 15.95 -24.38 -3.12
N PHE A 27 15.79 -23.09 -2.87
CA PHE A 27 16.15 -22.51 -1.57
C PHE A 27 14.97 -22.60 -0.62
N PHE A 28 15.25 -22.73 0.67
CA PHE A 28 14.21 -22.64 1.70
C PHE A 28 14.71 -21.92 2.94
N GLY A 29 13.78 -21.33 3.70
CA GLY A 29 14.02 -20.65 4.96
C GLY A 29 13.20 -21.29 6.08
N LEU A 30 13.83 -21.54 7.22
CA LEU A 30 13.16 -21.93 8.46
C LEU A 30 13.38 -20.83 9.49
N ARG A 31 12.33 -20.05 9.76
CA ARG A 31 12.39 -18.99 10.78
C ARG A 31 12.48 -19.59 12.18
N GLY A 32 13.32 -19.03 13.04
CA GLY A 32 13.48 -19.46 14.44
C GLY A 32 14.14 -20.83 14.66
N CYS A 33 14.63 -21.47 13.60
CA CYS A 33 15.29 -22.77 13.65
C CYS A 33 16.76 -22.67 13.20
N SER A 34 17.69 -23.31 13.91
CA SER A 34 19.13 -23.29 13.57
C SER A 34 19.71 -24.71 13.44
N PRO A 35 20.64 -24.93 12.49
CA PRO A 35 21.31 -26.23 12.37
C PRO A 35 22.39 -26.40 13.44
N VAL A 36 22.55 -27.61 13.95
CA VAL A 36 23.66 -27.94 14.88
C VAL A 36 24.99 -27.92 14.13
N ALA A 37 25.04 -28.52 12.94
CA ALA A 37 26.22 -28.50 12.07
C ALA A 37 26.12 -27.32 11.09
N GLN A 38 27.18 -26.50 11.00
CA GLN A 38 27.16 -25.24 10.24
C GLN A 38 27.95 -25.30 8.92
N GLN A 39 28.37 -26.50 8.53
CA GLN A 39 29.29 -26.70 7.41
C GLN A 39 28.59 -26.67 6.05
N GLY A 40 27.25 -26.72 6.00
CA GLY A 40 26.52 -26.66 4.74
C GLY A 40 26.71 -27.88 3.85
N VAL A 41 26.81 -29.07 4.46
CA VAL A 41 27.04 -30.32 3.73
C VAL A 41 25.72 -30.84 3.16
N MET A 42 25.73 -31.30 1.91
CA MET A 42 24.58 -31.98 1.30
C MET A 42 24.36 -33.33 1.99
N SER A 43 23.15 -33.56 2.51
CA SER A 43 22.77 -34.76 3.26
C SER A 43 21.27 -34.99 3.14
N ASN A 44 20.81 -36.22 3.37
CA ASN A 44 19.37 -36.50 3.45
C ASN A 44 18.77 -36.19 4.82
N ARG A 45 19.61 -35.81 5.80
CA ARG A 45 19.18 -35.43 7.16
C ARG A 45 20.13 -34.43 7.81
N HIS A 46 19.58 -33.61 8.71
CA HIS A 46 20.31 -32.65 9.53
C HIS A 46 19.70 -32.54 10.93
N THR A 47 20.56 -32.42 11.94
CA THR A 47 20.12 -32.13 13.31
C THR A 47 19.88 -30.63 13.49
N MET A 48 18.68 -30.29 13.94
CA MET A 48 18.18 -28.93 14.06
C MET A 48 17.76 -28.60 15.50
N VAL A 49 17.75 -27.32 15.85
CA VAL A 49 17.29 -26.83 17.15
C VAL A 49 16.33 -25.67 16.94
N GLU A 50 15.13 -25.79 17.49
CA GLU A 50 14.19 -24.67 17.64
C GLU A 50 14.75 -23.70 18.68
N LYS A 51 14.84 -22.41 18.31
CA LYS A 51 15.42 -21.36 19.14
C LYS A 51 14.52 -20.14 19.30
N GLY A 52 13.41 -20.11 18.57
CA GLY A 52 12.54 -18.96 18.45
C GLY A 52 13.10 -17.88 17.51
N THR A 53 12.20 -17.09 16.95
CA THR A 53 12.52 -15.92 16.14
C THR A 53 13.26 -14.88 16.97
N ASP A 54 14.37 -14.35 16.43
CA ASP A 54 15.24 -13.42 17.15
C ASP A 54 15.82 -12.40 16.17
N PHE A 55 15.56 -11.12 16.45
CA PHE A 55 16.02 -10.00 15.64
C PHE A 55 17.45 -9.54 16.01
N ARG A 56 18.02 -10.02 17.11
CA ARG A 56 19.39 -9.72 17.56
C ARG A 56 20.40 -10.70 16.97
N HIS A 57 20.07 -11.99 16.90
CA HIS A 57 20.97 -13.10 16.55
C HIS A 57 20.53 -13.85 15.28
N GLN A 58 21.45 -14.57 14.64
CA GLN A 58 21.17 -15.36 13.44
C GLN A 58 20.58 -16.73 13.82
N ARG A 59 19.30 -16.75 14.20
CA ARG A 59 18.60 -17.96 14.69
C ARG A 59 17.73 -18.67 13.66
N CYS A 60 17.82 -18.29 12.38
CA CYS A 60 17.10 -18.96 11.31
C CYS A 60 18.03 -19.88 10.51
N THR A 61 17.43 -20.69 9.65
CA THR A 61 18.14 -21.54 8.69
C THR A 61 17.82 -21.10 7.29
N ILE A 62 18.83 -21.00 6.44
CA ILE A 62 18.67 -20.96 4.99
C ILE A 62 19.19 -22.29 4.46
N GLY A 63 18.42 -22.96 3.62
CA GLY A 63 18.77 -24.26 3.05
C GLY A 63 18.81 -24.25 1.53
N GLN A 64 19.54 -25.21 0.99
CA GLN A 64 19.59 -25.56 -0.43
C GLN A 64 19.14 -27.00 -0.55
N TRP A 65 18.15 -27.26 -1.39
CA TRP A 65 17.58 -28.58 -1.55
C TRP A 65 17.55 -28.95 -3.02
N ILE A 66 18.04 -30.13 -3.35
CA ILE A 66 17.85 -30.76 -4.66
C ILE A 66 16.97 -31.98 -4.41
N PRO A 67 15.69 -31.95 -4.82
CA PRO A 67 14.75 -33.04 -4.60
C PRO A 67 15.28 -34.38 -5.13
N GLY A 68 15.55 -35.32 -4.22
CA GLY A 68 16.04 -36.67 -4.49
C GLY A 68 17.54 -36.85 -4.24
N GLU A 69 18.30 -35.75 -4.15
CA GLU A 69 19.75 -35.76 -3.91
C GLU A 69 20.14 -35.33 -2.48
N GLY A 70 19.18 -34.77 -1.74
CA GLY A 70 19.35 -34.27 -0.38
C GLY A 70 19.39 -32.75 -0.30
N PHE A 71 19.69 -32.25 0.90
CA PHE A 71 19.71 -30.83 1.21
C PHE A 71 20.88 -30.43 2.11
N ALA A 72 21.26 -29.16 2.04
CA ALA A 72 22.24 -28.52 2.90
C ALA A 72 21.57 -27.40 3.70
N VAL A 73 21.99 -27.20 4.94
CA VAL A 73 21.46 -26.17 5.85
C VAL A 73 22.57 -25.28 6.37
N PHE A 74 22.25 -24.00 6.52
CA PHE A 74 23.19 -22.96 6.89
C PHE A 74 22.55 -22.05 7.94
N ALA A 75 23.29 -21.76 9.01
CA ALA A 75 22.85 -20.79 10.01
C ALA A 75 22.78 -19.38 9.39
N GLY A 76 21.75 -18.61 9.76
CA GLY A 76 21.45 -17.34 9.12
C GLY A 76 20.29 -16.59 9.77
N SER A 77 19.73 -15.63 9.05
CA SER A 77 18.51 -14.93 9.46
C SER A 77 17.55 -14.75 8.29
N THR A 78 16.26 -14.92 8.58
CA THR A 78 15.16 -14.59 7.66
C THR A 78 14.43 -13.30 8.05
N VAL A 79 14.87 -12.69 9.14
CA VAL A 79 14.31 -11.47 9.73
C VAL A 79 15.37 -10.36 9.74
N PRO A 80 14.97 -9.09 9.75
CA PRO A 80 15.92 -7.99 9.80
C PRO A 80 16.61 -7.93 11.17
N ASN A 81 17.76 -7.27 11.23
CA ASN A 81 18.39 -7.02 12.51
C ASN A 81 17.64 -5.94 13.31
N ILE A 82 17.52 -6.12 14.62
CA ILE A 82 16.80 -5.20 15.52
C ILE A 82 17.34 -3.78 15.48
N SER A 83 18.64 -3.60 15.24
CA SER A 83 19.22 -2.26 15.06
C SER A 83 18.71 -1.58 13.79
N GLY A 84 18.44 -2.37 12.74
CA GLY A 84 17.72 -1.94 11.56
C GLY A 84 16.30 -1.55 11.93
N ILE A 85 15.55 -2.45 12.56
CA ILE A 85 14.15 -2.18 12.96
C ILE A 85 14.07 -0.87 13.74
N ALA A 86 14.79 -0.77 14.87
CA ALA A 86 14.83 0.42 15.71
C ALA A 86 15.22 1.70 14.95
N LYS A 87 16.17 1.60 14.01
CA LYS A 87 16.60 2.75 13.20
C LYS A 87 15.48 3.23 12.26
N TYR A 88 14.71 2.31 11.70
CA TYR A 88 13.72 2.62 10.67
C TYR A 88 12.27 2.68 11.19
N MET A 89 12.02 2.40 12.47
CA MET A 89 10.73 2.67 13.15
C MET A 89 10.26 4.11 12.93
N SER A 90 11.16 5.08 13.11
CA SER A 90 10.87 6.51 12.85
C SER A 90 10.50 6.84 11.39
N ASN A 91 10.78 5.94 10.46
CA ASN A 91 10.39 6.00 9.05
C ASN A 91 9.21 5.05 8.75
N ASN A 92 8.45 4.68 9.77
CA ASN A 92 7.34 3.72 9.73
C ASN A 92 7.75 2.45 8.95
N GLY A 93 8.87 1.85 9.39
CA GLY A 93 9.49 0.64 8.88
C GLY A 93 10.07 0.73 7.47
N ASN A 94 9.96 1.86 6.77
CA ASN A 94 10.40 1.96 5.38
C ASN A 94 11.91 1.78 5.23
N GLY A 95 12.30 0.72 4.54
CA GLY A 95 13.71 0.35 4.34
C GLY A 95 14.19 -0.76 5.28
N VAL A 96 13.31 -1.28 6.14
CA VAL A 96 13.53 -2.51 6.92
C VAL A 96 12.33 -3.43 6.78
N ASN A 97 12.53 -4.53 6.09
CA ASN A 97 11.47 -5.44 5.71
C ASN A 97 11.59 -6.77 6.48
N MET A 98 10.47 -7.42 6.75
CA MET A 98 10.46 -8.85 7.07
C MET A 98 9.59 -9.58 6.05
N LEU A 99 10.20 -10.45 5.25
CA LEU A 99 9.48 -11.23 4.23
C LEU A 99 8.39 -12.10 4.88
N ALA A 100 7.17 -12.05 4.36
CA ALA A 100 6.07 -12.92 4.79
C ALA A 100 6.39 -14.39 4.47
N PRO A 101 5.81 -15.36 5.21
CA PRO A 101 5.87 -16.77 4.80
C PRO A 101 5.30 -16.92 3.38
N CYS A 102 6.07 -17.55 2.50
CA CYS A 102 5.77 -17.52 1.07
C CYS A 102 6.44 -18.67 0.31
N TYR A 103 5.99 -18.87 -0.93
CA TYR A 103 6.73 -19.58 -1.95
C TYR A 103 6.96 -18.67 -3.17
N LEU A 104 8.20 -18.23 -3.34
CA LEU A 104 8.63 -17.38 -4.44
C LEU A 104 8.96 -18.25 -5.65
N THR A 105 8.08 -18.22 -6.62
CA THR A 105 8.18 -18.94 -7.89
C THR A 105 7.77 -18.04 -9.06
N ASP A 106 7.82 -18.58 -10.27
CA ASP A 106 7.22 -17.98 -11.45
C ASP A 106 5.71 -18.25 -11.42
N LEU A 107 4.95 -17.31 -10.83
CA LEU A 107 3.50 -17.42 -10.74
C LEU A 107 2.86 -16.91 -12.04
N PRO A 108 1.83 -17.59 -12.57
CA PRO A 108 1.05 -17.10 -13.72
C PRO A 108 0.56 -15.67 -13.46
N ASP A 109 0.66 -14.81 -14.47
CA ASP A 109 0.23 -13.40 -14.43
C ASP A 109 0.93 -12.48 -13.41
N SER A 110 2.09 -12.91 -12.87
CA SER A 110 2.96 -12.11 -12.01
C SER A 110 4.39 -12.05 -12.54
N SER A 111 5.16 -11.04 -12.11
CA SER A 111 6.62 -11.02 -12.32
C SER A 111 7.28 -12.20 -11.61
N ASP A 112 8.17 -12.93 -12.30
CA ASP A 112 8.96 -14.04 -11.77
C ASP A 112 9.68 -13.67 -10.45
N HIS A 113 9.23 -14.22 -9.32
CA HIS A 113 9.72 -13.86 -8.00
C HIS A 113 10.99 -14.60 -7.57
N ARG A 114 11.55 -15.46 -8.42
CA ARG A 114 12.72 -16.28 -8.07
C ARG A 114 13.95 -15.42 -7.81
N TYR A 115 14.84 -15.93 -6.95
CA TYR A 115 16.14 -15.34 -6.69
C TYR A 115 17.09 -15.56 -7.87
N GLN A 116 17.71 -14.51 -8.39
CA GLN A 116 18.63 -14.58 -9.53
C GLN A 116 20.09 -14.39 -9.10
N LYS A 117 21.04 -15.12 -9.67
CA LYS A 117 22.48 -14.85 -9.44
C LYS A 117 22.83 -13.39 -9.77
N GLY A 118 23.59 -12.74 -8.89
CA GLY A 118 24.02 -11.35 -9.11
C GLY A 118 24.93 -10.81 -8.01
N ASP A 119 24.92 -9.49 -7.84
CA ASP A 119 25.72 -8.80 -6.82
C ASP A 119 24.90 -7.88 -5.93
N HIS A 120 25.20 -7.90 -4.63
CA HIS A 120 24.66 -6.97 -3.65
C HIS A 120 25.72 -5.92 -3.26
N GLY A 121 25.29 -4.77 -2.72
CA GLY A 121 26.22 -3.77 -2.19
C GLY A 121 26.98 -2.93 -3.23
N LEU A 122 26.47 -2.78 -4.46
CA LEU A 122 27.11 -1.99 -5.53
C LEU A 122 27.48 -0.55 -5.11
N LYS A 123 26.71 0.06 -4.20
CA LYS A 123 26.95 1.41 -3.64
C LYS A 123 27.47 1.39 -2.19
N SER A 124 27.78 0.21 -1.65
CA SER A 124 28.29 0.07 -0.28
C SER A 124 29.76 0.44 -0.22
N ALA A 125 30.20 1.09 0.86
CA ALA A 125 31.62 1.33 1.15
C ALA A 125 32.44 0.03 1.26
N LEU A 126 31.77 -1.10 1.51
CA LEU A 126 32.40 -2.43 1.57
C LEU A 126 32.58 -3.06 0.18
N GLY A 127 32.09 -2.41 -0.88
CA GLY A 127 32.12 -2.88 -2.25
C GLY A 127 31.10 -3.98 -2.57
N PRO A 128 30.94 -4.33 -3.85
CA PRO A 128 30.02 -5.37 -4.28
C PRO A 128 30.50 -6.77 -3.94
N HIS A 129 29.56 -7.65 -3.63
CA HIS A 129 29.78 -9.07 -3.38
C HIS A 129 28.69 -9.94 -3.99
N ARG A 130 29.02 -11.21 -4.27
CA ARG A 130 28.09 -12.20 -4.82
C ARG A 130 26.83 -12.28 -3.95
N ALA A 131 25.68 -12.41 -4.57
CA ALA A 131 24.39 -12.52 -3.91
C ALA A 131 23.35 -13.13 -4.85
N PHE A 132 22.20 -13.50 -4.32
CA PHE A 132 21.03 -13.81 -5.14
C PHE A 132 20.05 -12.64 -5.04
N ARG A 133 19.84 -11.98 -6.16
CA ARG A 133 19.05 -10.77 -6.30
C ARG A 133 17.57 -11.11 -6.34
N ASN A 134 16.77 -10.29 -5.67
CA ASN A 134 15.34 -10.21 -5.92
C ASN A 134 14.98 -8.75 -6.17
N ALA A 135 14.49 -8.44 -7.36
CA ALA A 135 14.10 -7.09 -7.77
C ALA A 135 12.59 -6.99 -8.05
N ASN A 136 11.84 -8.00 -7.65
CA ASN A 136 10.39 -8.07 -7.84
C ASN A 136 9.66 -7.51 -6.63
N LYS A 137 8.35 -7.38 -6.77
CA LYS A 137 7.49 -7.07 -5.63
C LYS A 137 7.41 -8.27 -4.70
N LEU A 138 7.58 -8.06 -3.40
CA LEU A 138 7.53 -9.12 -2.40
C LEU A 138 6.54 -8.74 -1.29
N PRO A 139 5.82 -9.73 -0.71
CA PRO A 139 4.98 -9.51 0.45
C PRO A 139 5.87 -9.33 1.68
N VAL A 140 6.02 -8.10 2.16
CA VAL A 140 6.90 -7.81 3.29
C VAL A 140 6.16 -7.04 4.37
N TRP A 141 6.45 -7.41 5.62
CA TRP A 141 6.06 -6.66 6.80
C TRP A 141 7.00 -5.48 7.04
N ARG A 142 6.46 -4.41 7.59
CA ARG A 142 7.19 -3.23 8.08
C ARG A 142 6.52 -2.73 9.37
N THR A 143 7.24 -2.79 10.48
CA THR A 143 6.82 -2.19 11.74
C THR A 143 7.24 -0.73 11.85
N GLY A 144 6.33 0.09 12.38
CA GLY A 144 6.53 1.53 12.57
C GLY A 144 6.37 2.00 14.01
N ASP A 145 5.91 1.13 14.88
CA ASP A 145 5.44 1.40 16.23
C ASP A 145 6.32 0.72 17.29
N ASP A 146 6.76 -0.51 17.08
CA ASP A 146 7.68 -1.21 17.97
C ASP A 146 8.80 -2.00 17.27
N THR A 147 9.34 -3.01 17.94
CA THR A 147 10.49 -3.80 17.46
C THR A 147 10.15 -5.26 17.17
N ASP A 148 8.87 -5.62 17.26
CA ASP A 148 8.39 -6.91 16.81
C ASP A 148 7.66 -6.78 15.47
N TYR A 149 7.04 -7.88 15.05
CA TYR A 149 6.32 -7.94 13.80
C TYR A 149 5.03 -8.71 14.02
N GLU A 150 3.90 -8.01 14.02
CA GLU A 150 2.57 -8.55 14.33
C GLU A 150 1.48 -8.07 13.36
N GLY A 151 0.23 -8.46 13.57
CA GLY A 151 -0.87 -8.31 12.61
C GLY A 151 -1.31 -6.88 12.32
N ASN A 152 -1.03 -5.93 13.21
CA ASN A 152 -1.30 -4.49 13.02
C ASN A 152 -0.21 -3.81 12.17
N ASP A 153 0.91 -4.48 11.92
CA ASP A 153 1.98 -3.95 11.09
C ASP A 153 1.60 -3.88 9.63
N ARG A 154 2.39 -3.09 8.90
CA ARG A 154 2.15 -2.90 7.48
C ARG A 154 2.65 -4.10 6.69
N LEU A 155 1.73 -4.90 6.17
CA LEU A 155 1.99 -5.83 5.09
C LEU A 155 1.91 -5.09 3.74
N VAL A 156 3.00 -5.03 2.98
CA VAL A 156 3.08 -4.30 1.70
C VAL A 156 3.60 -5.19 0.56
N TYR A 157 3.31 -4.78 -0.68
CA TYR A 157 3.77 -5.48 -1.89
C TYR A 157 4.56 -4.55 -2.82
N GLU A 158 5.85 -4.48 -2.55
CA GLU A 158 6.76 -3.52 -3.17
C GLU A 158 8.08 -4.16 -3.57
N THR A 159 8.81 -3.51 -4.46
CA THR A 159 10.20 -3.88 -4.77
C THR A 159 11.10 -3.56 -3.58
N ALA A 160 11.17 -4.50 -2.64
CA ALA A 160 11.91 -4.38 -1.39
C ALA A 160 13.44 -4.50 -1.55
N TYR A 161 13.89 -5.10 -2.66
CA TYR A 161 15.29 -5.51 -2.87
C TYR A 161 15.83 -6.43 -1.74
N ASP A 162 14.96 -7.28 -1.18
CA ASP A 162 15.31 -8.29 -0.18
C ASP A 162 16.05 -9.47 -0.84
N ASN A 163 17.34 -9.22 -1.11
CA ASN A 163 18.26 -10.19 -1.71
C ASN A 163 18.60 -11.31 -0.71
N LEU A 164 19.18 -12.41 -1.21
CA LEU A 164 19.81 -13.43 -0.38
C LEU A 164 21.33 -13.25 -0.44
N HIS A 165 21.99 -12.96 0.70
CA HIS A 165 23.43 -12.73 0.72
C HIS A 165 24.12 -13.06 2.05
N CYS A 166 25.43 -12.85 2.12
CA CYS A 166 26.21 -12.98 3.34
C CYS A 166 25.76 -12.01 4.45
N SER A 167 25.61 -12.50 5.69
CA SER A 167 25.29 -11.67 6.85
C SER A 167 26.42 -10.74 7.30
N ARG A 168 27.66 -11.01 6.83
CA ARG A 168 28.93 -10.39 7.25
C ARG A 168 29.38 -10.74 8.66
N TYR A 169 28.77 -11.77 9.26
CA TYR A 169 29.11 -12.27 10.60
C TYR A 169 29.31 -13.78 10.53
N MET A 170 30.52 -14.24 10.88
CA MET A 170 30.85 -15.68 10.96
C MET A 170 30.12 -16.38 12.10
N ASP A 171 30.07 -15.72 13.25
CA ASP A 171 29.42 -16.24 14.44
C ASP A 171 27.92 -15.92 14.39
N HIS A 172 27.11 -16.96 14.26
CA HIS A 172 25.66 -16.88 14.23
C HIS A 172 25.06 -16.54 15.62
N THR A 173 25.80 -16.77 16.70
CA THR A 173 25.39 -16.43 18.07
C THR A 173 25.71 -14.99 18.43
N ALA A 174 26.58 -14.32 17.67
CA ALA A 174 26.91 -12.92 17.89
C ALA A 174 25.75 -12.00 17.46
N PRO A 175 25.47 -10.92 18.23
CA PRO A 175 24.48 -9.95 17.83
C PRO A 175 24.96 -9.05 16.68
N GLY A 176 24.02 -8.49 15.92
CA GLY A 176 24.29 -7.34 15.03
C GLY A 176 24.52 -7.67 13.54
N TYR A 177 24.07 -8.83 13.07
CA TYR A 177 24.22 -9.23 11.67
C TYR A 177 23.66 -8.21 10.65
N SER A 178 24.22 -8.19 9.43
CA SER A 178 23.86 -7.21 8.41
C SER A 178 22.65 -7.64 7.59
N SER A 179 21.44 -7.29 8.04
CA SER A 179 20.22 -7.38 7.25
C SER A 179 19.20 -6.28 7.61
N LEU A 180 18.63 -5.67 6.58
CA LEU A 180 17.44 -4.80 6.66
C LEU A 180 16.24 -5.46 5.97
N GLY A 181 16.23 -6.79 5.86
CA GLY A 181 15.15 -7.58 5.22
C GLY A 181 15.63 -8.58 4.18
N CYS A 182 16.89 -8.48 3.79
CA CYS A 182 17.57 -9.53 3.05
C CYS A 182 17.59 -10.84 3.84
N GLN A 183 17.47 -11.96 3.11
CA GLN A 183 17.71 -13.29 3.66
C GLN A 183 19.23 -13.46 3.78
N VAL A 184 19.75 -13.82 4.96
CA VAL A 184 21.20 -13.83 5.16
C VAL A 184 21.74 -15.14 5.71
N VAL A 185 22.93 -15.50 5.26
CA VAL A 185 23.68 -16.68 5.71
C VAL A 185 24.94 -16.23 6.45
N ALA A 186 25.25 -16.87 7.57
CA ALA A 186 26.46 -16.62 8.34
C ALA A 186 27.73 -16.76 7.49
N GLY A 187 28.66 -15.82 7.64
CA GLY A 187 29.92 -15.84 6.92
C GLY A 187 30.48 -14.44 6.66
N ILE A 188 31.55 -14.37 5.86
CA ILE A 188 32.12 -13.12 5.35
C ILE A 188 32.07 -13.12 3.82
N ALA A 189 31.67 -11.99 3.25
CA ALA A 189 31.66 -11.80 1.80
C ALA A 189 33.09 -11.50 1.26
N GLY A 190 33.42 -12.08 0.11
CA GLY A 190 34.55 -11.62 -0.70
C GLY A 190 34.23 -10.28 -1.37
N ARG A 191 35.26 -9.52 -1.75
CA ARG A 191 35.09 -8.28 -2.54
C ARG A 191 35.27 -8.60 -4.01
N ARG A 192 34.27 -8.38 -4.86
CA ARG A 192 34.35 -8.77 -6.29
C ARG A 192 35.49 -8.07 -7.04
N SER A 193 35.83 -6.84 -6.69
CA SER A 193 36.90 -6.06 -7.35
C SER A 193 38.31 -6.32 -6.82
N SER A 194 38.45 -6.72 -5.55
CA SER A 194 39.76 -6.77 -4.88
C SER A 194 40.10 -8.12 -4.25
N ASN A 195 39.13 -9.03 -4.11
CA ASN A 195 39.34 -10.39 -3.61
C ASN A 195 38.21 -11.34 -4.10
N PRO A 196 38.14 -11.62 -5.42
CA PRO A 196 37.17 -12.58 -5.96
C PRO A 196 37.43 -13.97 -5.36
N GLY A 197 36.40 -14.63 -4.82
CA GLY A 197 36.55 -15.93 -4.15
C GLY A 197 36.97 -15.84 -2.67
N GLY A 198 37.12 -14.62 -2.13
CA GLY A 198 37.48 -14.35 -0.74
C GLY A 198 36.38 -14.56 0.29
N GLU A 199 35.26 -15.17 -0.08
CA GLU A 199 34.19 -15.54 0.86
C GLU A 199 34.72 -16.48 1.95
N LYS A 200 34.13 -16.41 3.15
CA LYS A 200 34.48 -17.28 4.28
C LYS A 200 33.24 -17.82 4.98
N GLY A 201 33.41 -18.98 5.62
CA GLY A 201 32.38 -19.59 6.46
C GLY A 201 31.23 -20.20 5.66
N PRO A 202 30.07 -20.42 6.32
CA PRO A 202 28.90 -21.05 5.71
C PRO A 202 28.47 -20.37 4.41
N TRP A 203 28.58 -19.03 4.33
CA TRP A 203 28.31 -18.27 3.10
C TRP A 203 29.15 -18.73 1.90
N LYS A 204 30.43 -19.04 2.10
CA LYS A 204 31.29 -19.54 1.01
C LYS A 204 30.73 -20.85 0.44
N ALA A 205 30.43 -21.81 1.31
CA ALA A 205 29.87 -23.09 0.90
C ALA A 205 28.51 -22.90 0.20
N PHE A 206 27.64 -22.06 0.74
CA PHE A 206 26.34 -21.73 0.14
C PHE A 206 26.50 -21.17 -1.28
N VAL A 207 27.32 -20.13 -1.43
CA VAL A 207 27.45 -19.44 -2.72
C VAL A 207 28.19 -20.29 -3.75
N ASP A 208 29.23 -21.04 -3.34
CA ASP A 208 30.00 -21.86 -4.27
C ASP A 208 29.16 -23.02 -4.81
N ALA A 209 28.35 -23.68 -3.97
CA ALA A 209 27.45 -24.75 -4.40
C ALA A 209 26.45 -24.26 -5.46
N ALA A 210 25.72 -23.18 -5.18
CA ALA A 210 24.71 -22.68 -6.10
C ALA A 210 25.30 -21.98 -7.34
N TYR A 211 26.45 -21.30 -7.23
CA TYR A 211 27.10 -20.69 -8.39
C TYR A 211 27.75 -21.70 -9.34
N ALA A 212 28.14 -22.88 -8.86
CA ALA A 212 28.66 -23.96 -9.70
C ALA A 212 27.61 -24.55 -10.65
N LEU A 213 26.32 -24.44 -10.31
CA LEU A 213 25.23 -24.93 -11.17
C LEU A 213 25.01 -24.03 -12.40
N PRO A 214 24.56 -24.58 -13.54
CA PRO A 214 24.13 -23.77 -14.68
C PRO A 214 22.86 -22.95 -14.39
N GLN A 215 22.03 -23.38 -13.44
CA GLN A 215 20.81 -22.70 -12.99
C GLN A 215 21.07 -21.23 -12.63
N GLN A 216 20.24 -20.32 -13.14
CA GLN A 216 20.39 -18.86 -12.93
C GLN A 216 19.38 -18.29 -11.94
N GLN A 217 18.24 -18.95 -11.76
CA GLN A 217 17.12 -18.51 -10.92
C GLN A 217 16.73 -19.63 -9.96
N PHE A 218 16.40 -19.29 -8.72
CA PHE A 218 16.14 -20.24 -7.63
C PHE A 218 14.81 -19.90 -6.97
N ARG A 219 13.92 -20.90 -6.88
CA ARG A 219 12.70 -20.78 -6.08
C ARG A 219 13.04 -20.69 -4.59
N TYR A 220 12.16 -20.06 -3.82
CA TYR A 220 12.37 -19.89 -2.38
C TYR A 220 11.11 -20.11 -1.56
N ALA A 221 11.11 -21.09 -0.66
CA ALA A 221 10.04 -21.31 0.31
C ALA A 221 10.44 -20.80 1.70
N LEU A 222 9.61 -19.98 2.34
CA LEU A 222 9.82 -19.51 3.71
C LEU A 222 8.72 -20.03 4.63
N PHE A 223 9.15 -20.76 5.66
CA PHE A 223 8.29 -21.34 6.68
C PHE A 223 8.44 -20.60 8.02
N ASN A 224 7.32 -20.46 8.72
CA ASN A 224 7.22 -19.83 10.03
C ASN A 224 7.85 -20.70 11.12
N GLU A 225 8.00 -20.09 12.30
CA GLU A 225 8.53 -20.74 13.49
C GLU A 225 7.76 -22.01 13.86
N GLY A 226 8.51 -23.04 14.26
CA GLY A 226 7.96 -24.32 14.69
C GLY A 226 7.36 -25.20 13.58
N GLU A 227 7.23 -24.76 12.33
CA GLU A 227 6.65 -25.60 11.27
C GLU A 227 7.50 -26.86 11.00
N ALA A 228 8.82 -26.71 10.99
CA ALA A 228 9.74 -27.83 10.78
C ALA A 228 9.69 -28.82 11.96
N SER A 229 9.81 -28.35 13.20
CA SER A 229 9.77 -29.20 14.38
C SER A 229 8.42 -29.89 14.55
N ARG A 230 7.29 -29.21 14.28
CA ARG A 230 5.96 -29.82 14.24
C ARG A 230 5.85 -30.90 13.16
N THR A 231 6.42 -30.67 11.98
CA THR A 231 6.41 -31.69 10.90
C THR A 231 7.21 -32.92 11.28
N VAL A 232 8.37 -32.76 11.93
CA VAL A 232 9.16 -33.89 12.42
C VAL A 232 8.42 -34.64 13.54
N ALA A 233 7.78 -33.92 14.45
CA ALA A 233 7.11 -34.52 15.60
C ALA A 233 5.81 -35.26 15.23
N LEU A 234 5.05 -34.71 14.27
CA LEU A 234 3.70 -35.19 13.95
C LEU A 234 3.63 -35.94 12.61
N GLY A 235 4.66 -35.84 11.76
CA GLY A 235 4.59 -36.25 10.37
C GLY A 235 3.63 -35.39 9.55
N THR A 236 3.18 -35.91 8.40
CA THR A 236 2.30 -35.23 7.44
C THR A 236 0.97 -35.94 7.24
N ASN A 237 0.90 -37.24 7.52
CA ASN A 237 -0.29 -38.05 7.31
C ASN A 237 -1.45 -37.57 8.20
N GLY A 238 -2.58 -37.27 7.58
CA GLY A 238 -3.78 -36.80 8.29
C GLY A 238 -3.67 -35.39 8.87
N ARG A 239 -2.57 -34.66 8.65
CA ARG A 239 -2.46 -33.27 9.07
C ARG A 239 -3.24 -32.35 8.14
N SER A 240 -3.87 -31.34 8.74
CA SER A 240 -4.49 -30.28 7.98
C SER A 240 -3.47 -29.56 7.09
N PRO A 241 -3.80 -29.35 5.80
CA PRO A 241 -3.02 -28.51 4.92
C PRO A 241 -3.10 -27.05 5.37
N SER A 242 -2.28 -26.22 4.73
CA SER A 242 -2.19 -24.79 4.95
C SER A 242 -2.07 -24.05 3.62
N ILE A 243 -2.61 -22.83 3.57
CA ILE A 243 -2.60 -21.97 2.38
C ILE A 243 -2.00 -20.60 2.75
N ARG A 244 -1.07 -20.11 1.92
CA ARG A 244 -0.35 -18.83 2.11
C ARG A 244 0.17 -18.32 0.77
N PHE A 245 0.91 -17.20 0.74
CA PHE A 245 1.42 -16.64 -0.51
C PHE A 245 2.21 -17.67 -1.34
N GLY A 246 1.86 -17.82 -2.61
CA GLY A 246 2.47 -18.79 -3.52
C GLY A 246 1.92 -20.22 -3.42
N SER A 247 0.98 -20.50 -2.52
CA SER A 247 0.19 -21.74 -2.56
C SER A 247 -0.67 -21.76 -3.82
N THR A 248 -0.85 -22.94 -4.41
CA THR A 248 -1.66 -23.12 -5.63
C THR A 248 -2.58 -24.34 -5.55
N GLY A 249 -3.60 -24.37 -6.41
CA GLY A 249 -4.48 -25.53 -6.60
C GLY A 249 -5.89 -25.35 -6.03
N GLU A 250 -6.63 -26.45 -5.94
CA GLU A 250 -8.06 -26.42 -5.62
C GLU A 250 -8.35 -25.88 -4.22
N LEU A 251 -7.52 -26.23 -3.22
CA LEU A 251 -7.71 -25.71 -1.87
C LEU A 251 -7.43 -24.20 -1.79
N ALA A 252 -6.46 -23.69 -2.56
CA ALA A 252 -6.23 -22.26 -2.67
C ALA A 252 -7.45 -21.54 -3.28
N LYS A 253 -8.08 -22.16 -4.28
CA LYS A 253 -9.31 -21.65 -4.91
C LYS A 253 -10.49 -21.62 -3.94
N GLN A 254 -10.64 -22.65 -3.11
CA GLN A 254 -11.67 -22.69 -2.07
C GLN A 254 -11.46 -21.58 -1.03
N VAL A 255 -10.23 -21.35 -0.58
CA VAL A 255 -9.91 -20.22 0.31
C VAL A 255 -10.29 -18.89 -0.31
N GLN A 256 -9.93 -18.67 -1.58
CA GLN A 256 -10.32 -17.46 -2.32
C GLN A 256 -11.84 -17.28 -2.40
N GLN A 257 -12.57 -18.36 -2.68
CA GLN A 257 -14.03 -18.34 -2.73
C GLN A 257 -14.64 -18.01 -1.35
N GLY A 258 -14.15 -18.64 -0.27
CA GLY A 258 -14.58 -18.34 1.09
C GLY A 258 -14.32 -16.89 1.49
N LEU A 259 -13.15 -16.33 1.12
CA LEU A 259 -12.84 -14.92 1.34
C LEU A 259 -13.80 -13.99 0.60
N ILE A 260 -14.13 -14.30 -0.66
CA ILE A 260 -15.12 -13.54 -1.45
C ILE A 260 -16.50 -13.60 -0.78
N GLU A 261 -16.94 -14.79 -0.35
CA GLU A 261 -18.24 -15.00 0.29
C GLU A 261 -18.32 -14.32 1.66
N ALA A 262 -17.21 -14.23 2.39
CA ALA A 262 -17.07 -13.46 3.62
C ALA A 262 -16.95 -11.93 3.39
N GLY A 263 -16.98 -11.47 2.13
CA GLY A 263 -16.99 -10.05 1.78
C GLY A 263 -15.61 -9.41 1.61
N HIS A 264 -14.54 -10.20 1.60
CA HIS A 264 -13.17 -9.68 1.43
C HIS A 264 -12.76 -9.64 -0.04
N PHE A 265 -12.14 -8.52 -0.44
CA PHE A 265 -11.57 -8.38 -1.78
C PHE A 265 -10.24 -9.11 -1.92
N ILE A 266 -10.14 -10.02 -2.88
CA ILE A 266 -8.93 -10.83 -3.13
C ILE A 266 -8.21 -10.47 -4.44
N GLY A 267 -8.58 -9.37 -5.09
CA GLY A 267 -8.10 -9.02 -6.43
C GLY A 267 -9.10 -9.30 -7.54
N SER A 268 -8.96 -8.64 -8.68
CA SER A 268 -9.92 -8.68 -9.80
C SER A 268 -9.95 -9.99 -10.57
N VAL A 269 -8.93 -10.85 -10.41
CA VAL A 269 -8.88 -12.19 -11.05
C VAL A 269 -9.86 -13.16 -10.37
N GLY A 270 -10.27 -12.88 -9.12
CA GLY A 270 -11.16 -13.74 -8.35
C GLY A 270 -10.46 -15.03 -7.92
N ALA A 271 -11.24 -16.11 -7.76
CA ALA A 271 -10.75 -17.40 -7.30
C ALA A 271 -10.09 -18.19 -8.45
N ASP A 272 -8.81 -17.92 -8.71
CA ASP A 272 -7.98 -18.56 -9.74
C ASP A 272 -7.17 -19.76 -9.23
N GLY A 273 -7.18 -20.02 -7.92
CA GLY A 273 -6.38 -21.06 -7.29
C GLY A 273 -4.92 -20.69 -7.11
N VAL A 274 -4.56 -19.40 -7.17
CA VAL A 274 -3.19 -18.90 -6.94
C VAL A 274 -3.21 -17.81 -5.86
N ILE A 275 -2.55 -18.07 -4.73
CA ILE A 275 -2.51 -17.08 -3.64
C ILE A 275 -1.48 -15.99 -3.93
N GLY A 276 -1.96 -14.92 -4.56
CA GLY A 276 -1.24 -13.66 -4.74
C GLY A 276 -1.33 -12.72 -3.53
N PHE A 277 -0.80 -11.50 -3.68
CA PHE A 277 -0.74 -10.55 -2.58
C PHE A 277 -2.11 -10.07 -2.08
N GLN A 278 -3.07 -9.87 -2.99
CA GLN A 278 -4.40 -9.39 -2.58
C GLN A 278 -5.12 -10.44 -1.74
N THR A 279 -5.07 -11.71 -2.13
CA THR A 279 -5.55 -12.82 -1.31
C THR A 279 -4.81 -12.90 0.03
N LEU A 280 -3.47 -12.74 0.05
CA LEU A 280 -2.69 -12.73 1.29
C LEU A 280 -3.11 -11.57 2.22
N ASN A 281 -3.41 -10.40 1.66
CA ASN A 281 -3.87 -9.25 2.42
C ASN A 281 -5.27 -9.51 3.01
N ALA A 282 -6.18 -10.11 2.24
CA ALA A 282 -7.49 -10.53 2.75
C ALA A 282 -7.37 -11.58 3.87
N ILE A 283 -6.41 -12.52 3.77
CA ILE A 283 -6.12 -13.48 4.84
C ILE A 283 -5.66 -12.74 6.11
N ARG A 284 -4.78 -11.74 5.98
CA ARG A 284 -4.36 -10.89 7.10
C ARG A 284 -5.57 -10.24 7.76
N ASP A 285 -6.46 -9.65 6.97
CA ASP A 285 -7.60 -8.89 7.46
C ASP A 285 -8.57 -9.78 8.24
N VAL A 286 -8.91 -10.96 7.71
CA VAL A 286 -9.70 -11.98 8.44
C VAL A 286 -9.05 -12.36 9.77
N GLN A 287 -7.75 -12.64 9.75
CA GLN A 287 -7.05 -13.05 10.98
C GLN A 287 -6.97 -11.92 12.00
N LEU A 288 -6.80 -10.68 11.53
CA LEU A 288 -6.75 -9.51 12.40
C LEU A 288 -8.11 -9.24 13.05
N GLU A 289 -9.19 -9.37 12.27
CA GLU A 289 -10.57 -9.21 12.75
C GLU A 289 -10.96 -10.31 13.74
N ALA A 290 -10.62 -11.56 13.46
CA ALA A 290 -11.03 -12.71 14.28
C ALA A 290 -10.13 -12.96 15.50
N PHE A 291 -8.82 -12.74 15.37
CA PHE A 291 -7.83 -13.19 16.36
C PHE A 291 -6.99 -12.05 16.94
N GLY A 292 -7.15 -10.82 16.44
CA GLY A 292 -6.37 -9.66 16.87
C GLY A 292 -4.92 -9.66 16.36
N PRO A 293 -4.13 -8.62 16.69
CA PRO A 293 -2.79 -8.42 16.13
C PRO A 293 -1.84 -9.60 16.32
N THR A 294 -1.86 -10.23 17.51
CA THR A 294 -0.96 -11.35 17.83
C THR A 294 -1.38 -12.67 17.19
N GLY A 295 -2.59 -12.74 16.60
CA GLY A 295 -3.15 -13.93 15.95
C GLY A 295 -2.91 -14.00 14.44
N VAL A 296 -2.20 -13.04 13.86
CA VAL A 296 -1.97 -12.97 12.41
C VAL A 296 -0.66 -13.65 12.02
N ASP A 297 -0.76 -14.78 11.32
CA ASP A 297 0.40 -15.54 10.83
C ASP A 297 0.51 -15.61 9.30
N LEU A 298 -0.49 -15.06 8.58
CA LEU A 298 -0.67 -15.11 7.13
C LEU A 298 -0.82 -16.53 6.55
N VAL A 299 -1.25 -17.48 7.37
CA VAL A 299 -1.45 -18.88 7.01
C VAL A 299 -2.89 -19.27 7.30
N VAL A 300 -3.61 -19.68 6.26
CA VAL A 300 -4.94 -20.26 6.43
C VAL A 300 -4.78 -21.71 6.88
N GLY A 301 -5.14 -21.97 8.14
CA GLY A 301 -5.40 -23.29 8.70
C GLY A 301 -6.85 -23.43 9.14
N PRO A 302 -7.20 -24.45 9.95
CA PRO A 302 -8.58 -24.71 10.37
C PRO A 302 -9.29 -23.51 11.02
N ALA A 303 -8.57 -22.72 11.83
CA ALA A 303 -9.14 -21.55 12.51
C ALA A 303 -9.56 -20.46 11.50
N THR A 304 -8.63 -20.00 10.67
CA THR A 304 -8.92 -19.00 9.63
C THR A 304 -9.98 -19.50 8.64
N ALA A 305 -9.97 -20.80 8.30
CA ALA A 305 -10.96 -21.40 7.40
C ALA A 305 -12.39 -21.34 7.98
N ALA A 306 -12.54 -21.53 9.29
CA ALA A 306 -13.84 -21.45 9.95
C ALA A 306 -14.43 -20.03 9.87
N GLU A 307 -13.60 -18.99 10.01
CA GLU A 307 -14.03 -17.58 9.91
C GLU A 307 -14.57 -17.22 8.52
N ILE A 308 -14.06 -17.86 7.48
CA ILE A 308 -14.54 -17.68 6.10
C ILE A 308 -15.55 -18.76 5.66
N GLY A 309 -16.16 -19.47 6.63
CA GLY A 309 -17.24 -20.42 6.38
C GLY A 309 -16.82 -21.74 5.69
N LEU A 310 -15.52 -22.07 5.66
CA LEU A 310 -15.01 -23.27 4.99
C LEU A 310 -14.83 -24.45 5.96
N SER A 311 -15.28 -25.62 5.52
CA SER A 311 -14.88 -26.89 6.15
C SER A 311 -13.44 -27.21 5.76
N TRP A 312 -12.58 -27.47 6.74
CA TRP A 312 -11.15 -27.65 6.48
C TRP A 312 -10.72 -29.13 6.49
N PRO A 313 -9.95 -29.60 5.48
CA PRO A 313 -9.44 -30.96 5.46
C PRO A 313 -8.57 -31.30 6.68
N GLY A 314 -8.71 -32.52 7.19
CA GLY A 314 -7.92 -33.00 8.33
C GLY A 314 -8.31 -32.45 9.71
N ALA A 315 -9.39 -31.65 9.82
CA ALA A 315 -9.89 -31.12 11.09
C ALA A 315 -10.47 -32.18 12.06
N GLY A 316 -10.65 -33.43 11.60
CA GLY A 316 -11.21 -34.54 12.37
C GLY A 316 -10.19 -35.35 13.18
N GLY A 317 -9.44 -34.71 14.07
CA GLY A 317 -8.39 -35.39 14.84
C GLY A 317 -7.84 -34.61 16.04
N VAL A 318 -8.70 -34.00 16.87
CA VAL A 318 -8.27 -33.54 18.20
C VAL A 318 -8.29 -34.75 19.15
N THR A 319 -7.18 -35.47 19.23
CA THR A 319 -6.87 -36.25 20.42
C THR A 319 -6.21 -35.30 21.41
N THR A 320 -6.95 -34.96 22.45
CA THR A 320 -6.46 -34.29 23.66
C THR A 320 -5.13 -34.87 24.12
N VAL A 321 -4.11 -34.05 24.29
CA VAL A 321 -2.92 -34.39 25.08
C VAL A 321 -2.71 -33.26 26.11
N PRO A 322 -2.40 -33.59 27.38
CA PRO A 322 -2.76 -32.78 28.53
C PRO A 322 -1.85 -31.58 28.73
N THR A 323 -2.44 -30.51 29.25
CA THR A 323 -1.75 -29.56 30.12
C THR A 323 -1.26 -30.31 31.36
N ASP A 324 0.03 -30.64 31.43
CA ASP A 324 0.67 -30.92 32.71
C ASP A 324 1.58 -29.76 33.13
N SER A 325 1.23 -29.30 34.32
CA SER A 325 1.84 -28.35 35.20
C SER A 325 3.29 -28.65 35.60
N ARG A 326 4.06 -27.57 35.79
CA ARG A 326 5.04 -27.31 36.88
C ARG A 326 5.87 -26.09 36.47
N GLY A 327 6.00 -25.00 37.21
CA GLY A 327 5.49 -24.49 38.50
C GLY A 327 5.91 -23.00 38.51
N GLY A 328 5.18 -22.04 39.08
CA GLY A 328 4.64 -21.97 40.43
C GLY A 328 5.16 -20.67 41.06
N LEU A 329 4.37 -20.13 42.01
CA LEU A 329 4.52 -18.88 42.80
C LEU A 329 3.72 -17.70 42.22
N GLY A 330 2.66 -17.20 42.85
CA GLY A 330 2.01 -17.55 44.11
C GLY A 330 0.65 -16.84 44.16
N ALA A 331 -0.33 -17.54 44.72
CA ALA A 331 -1.68 -17.04 44.90
C ALA A 331 -1.73 -15.97 46.01
N LEU A 332 -2.48 -14.90 45.75
CA LEU A 332 -3.28 -14.23 46.78
C LEU A 332 -4.69 -14.05 46.20
N SER A 333 -5.61 -14.81 46.80
CA SER A 333 -7.06 -14.71 46.68
C SER A 333 -7.60 -13.48 47.39
N PHE A 334 -8.66 -12.84 46.87
CA PHE A 334 -9.80 -12.22 47.58
C PHE A 334 -10.74 -11.65 46.49
N ASP A 335 -11.84 -12.33 46.18
CA ASP A 335 -13.23 -12.18 46.68
C ASP A 335 -14.00 -11.03 46.00
N PRO A 336 -15.15 -11.27 45.35
CA PRO A 336 -15.91 -10.27 44.61
C PRO A 336 -17.05 -9.76 45.49
N ASP A 337 -16.90 -8.57 46.06
CA ASP A 337 -18.01 -7.72 46.51
C ASP A 337 -17.40 -6.41 47.02
N ASP A 338 -17.50 -5.35 46.20
CA ASP A 338 -17.58 -3.96 46.62
C ASP A 338 -17.98 -3.14 45.39
N GLU A 339 -19.29 -2.91 45.24
CA GLU A 339 -19.80 -1.77 44.48
C GLU A 339 -19.53 -0.50 45.29
N GLU A 340 -18.75 0.44 44.75
CA GLU A 340 -19.00 1.86 45.00
C GLU A 340 -18.87 2.66 43.69
N ASP A 341 -19.98 3.35 43.43
CA ASP A 341 -20.24 4.35 42.42
C ASP A 341 -19.30 5.57 42.57
N ASP A 342 -18.51 5.83 41.53
CA ASP A 342 -17.80 7.08 41.28
C ASP A 342 -18.14 7.48 39.83
N GLY A 343 -19.02 8.46 39.70
CA GLY A 343 -19.23 9.19 38.46
C GLY A 343 -17.99 9.99 38.08
N GLY A 344 -17.21 9.45 37.14
CA GLY A 344 -16.04 10.10 36.54
C GLY A 344 -16.14 10.16 35.02
N ALA A 345 -16.56 11.33 34.52
CA ALA A 345 -16.49 11.86 33.15
C ALA A 345 -15.97 10.93 32.02
N ALA A 346 -16.80 10.78 30.98
CA ALA A 346 -16.38 10.35 29.66
C ALA A 346 -15.09 11.08 29.23
N GLN A 347 -13.97 10.36 29.15
CA GLN A 347 -12.79 10.85 28.48
C GLN A 347 -13.07 10.86 26.98
N THR A 348 -13.48 12.02 26.47
CA THR A 348 -13.44 12.34 25.05
C THR A 348 -11.97 12.34 24.60
N ALA A 349 -11.48 11.20 24.11
CA ALA A 349 -10.22 11.17 23.39
C ALA A 349 -10.35 12.11 22.17
N GLU A 350 -9.48 13.12 22.12
CA GLU A 350 -9.49 14.16 21.11
C GLU A 350 -9.30 13.53 19.72
N PHE A 351 -10.35 13.54 18.89
CA PHE A 351 -10.38 12.89 17.57
C PHE A 351 -9.34 13.49 16.59
N ASP A 352 -8.99 14.76 16.77
CA ASP A 352 -8.06 15.46 15.89
C ASP A 352 -6.60 15.14 16.24
N PRO A 353 -5.78 14.68 15.27
CA PRO A 353 -4.39 14.41 15.56
C PRO A 353 -3.64 15.68 15.92
N PRO A 354 -2.67 15.65 16.86
CA PRO A 354 -1.91 16.84 17.24
C PRO A 354 -1.19 17.47 16.04
N ILE A 355 -1.66 18.64 15.61
CA ILE A 355 -1.13 19.36 14.45
C ILE A 355 0.08 20.19 14.88
N ARG A 356 1.21 19.97 14.23
CA ARG A 356 2.47 20.68 14.48
C ARG A 356 2.74 21.70 13.40
N LYS A 357 3.03 22.92 13.86
CA LYS A 357 3.48 24.04 13.04
C LYS A 357 5.01 24.08 13.02
N GLU A 358 5.59 24.19 11.84
CA GLU A 358 7.04 24.23 11.64
C GLU A 358 7.46 25.37 10.70
N THR A 359 8.66 25.91 10.90
CA THR A 359 9.23 26.96 10.05
C THR A 359 10.19 26.35 9.03
N ARG A 360 9.98 26.63 7.75
CA ARG A 360 10.87 26.21 6.67
C ARG A 360 12.14 27.08 6.61
N PRO A 361 13.23 26.60 5.98
CA PRO A 361 14.46 27.39 5.80
C PRO A 361 14.26 28.75 5.11
N ASN A 362 13.20 28.90 4.32
CA ASN A 362 12.84 30.16 3.66
C ASN A 362 11.88 31.04 4.49
N GLY A 363 11.70 30.75 5.78
CA GLY A 363 10.84 31.48 6.70
C GLY A 363 9.34 31.17 6.59
N LYS A 364 8.90 30.39 5.59
CA LYS A 364 7.48 30.03 5.45
C LYS A 364 7.05 29.00 6.48
N LEU A 365 5.82 29.12 6.97
CA LEU A 365 5.22 28.17 7.90
C LEU A 365 4.70 26.94 7.15
N ARG A 366 4.80 25.76 7.77
CA ARG A 366 4.18 24.52 7.30
C ARG A 366 3.51 23.80 8.44
N TRP A 367 2.49 23.00 8.12
CA TRP A 367 1.77 22.18 9.07
C TRP A 367 1.87 20.72 8.70
N VAL A 368 2.07 19.91 9.74
CA VAL A 368 2.15 18.46 9.67
C VAL A 368 1.43 17.88 10.86
N PHE A 369 0.99 16.65 10.74
CA PHE A 369 0.55 15.86 11.88
C PHE A 369 1.24 14.50 11.81
N ASN A 370 1.31 13.81 12.94
CA ASN A 370 1.52 12.38 12.88
C ASN A 370 0.14 11.75 12.84
N ASP A 371 -0.07 10.89 11.86
CA ASP A 371 -1.24 10.03 11.79
C ASP A 371 -1.35 9.30 13.14
N PRO A 372 -2.46 9.43 13.88
CA PRO A 372 -2.58 8.89 15.22
C PRO A 372 -2.60 7.35 15.19
N GLU A 373 -2.94 6.75 14.04
CA GLU A 373 -3.03 5.30 13.86
C GLU A 373 -1.73 4.63 13.39
N ASP A 374 -0.91 5.31 12.56
CA ASP A 374 0.31 4.70 12.00
C ASP A 374 1.60 5.50 12.25
N GLY A 375 1.49 6.59 13.04
CA GLY A 375 2.58 7.50 13.38
C GLY A 375 3.16 8.28 12.19
N THR A 376 2.69 8.03 10.96
CA THR A 376 3.26 8.61 9.74
C THR A 376 3.14 10.10 9.80
N ARG A 377 4.26 10.78 9.60
CA ARG A 377 4.26 12.23 9.50
C ARG A 377 3.61 12.67 8.19
N ARG A 378 2.34 13.06 8.26
CA ARG A 378 1.54 13.57 7.16
C ARG A 378 1.77 15.07 7.01
N TYR A 379 1.89 15.51 5.77
CA TYR A 379 2.04 16.91 5.43
C TYR A 379 0.67 17.48 5.06
N ILE A 380 0.25 18.52 5.79
CA ILE A 380 -1.02 19.20 5.54
C ILE A 380 -0.83 20.23 4.43
N GLY A 381 0.15 21.13 4.60
CA GLY A 381 0.39 22.21 3.65
C GLY A 381 1.43 23.21 4.13
N THR A 382 1.78 24.14 3.26
CA THR A 382 2.63 25.29 3.57
C THR A 382 1.86 26.56 3.35
N GLU A 383 2.11 27.53 4.21
CA GLU A 383 1.50 28.84 4.13
C GLU A 383 1.80 29.47 2.76
N ALA A 384 0.72 29.85 2.08
CA ALA A 384 0.76 30.50 0.79
C ALA A 384 -0.18 31.70 0.77
N ARG A 385 0.14 32.62 -0.13
CA ARG A 385 -0.62 33.84 -0.39
C ARG A 385 -0.61 34.10 -1.88
N ILE A 386 -1.75 34.50 -2.42
CA ILE A 386 -1.82 35.00 -3.80
C ILE A 386 -1.27 36.42 -3.84
N SER A 387 -0.32 36.67 -4.74
CA SER A 387 0.24 38.00 -4.97
C SER A 387 -0.89 38.99 -5.34
N GLY A 388 -0.94 40.13 -4.67
CA GLY A 388 -2.00 41.13 -4.88
C GLY A 388 -3.36 40.79 -4.25
N SER A 389 -3.48 39.67 -3.53
CA SER A 389 -4.68 39.29 -2.79
C SER A 389 -4.47 39.41 -1.28
N LYS A 390 -5.58 39.52 -0.54
CA LYS A 390 -5.61 39.33 0.92
C LYS A 390 -5.64 37.86 1.34
N PHE A 391 -5.90 36.93 0.41
CA PHE A 391 -6.08 35.53 0.72
C PHE A 391 -4.80 34.82 1.10
N LYS A 392 -4.88 34.04 2.18
CA LYS A 392 -3.79 33.31 2.79
C LYS A 392 -4.34 31.99 3.33
N GLY A 393 -3.65 30.90 3.05
CA GLY A 393 -4.07 29.54 3.44
C GLY A 393 -2.97 28.52 3.17
N LEU A 394 -3.32 27.25 3.19
CA LEU A 394 -2.45 26.12 2.86
C LEU A 394 -2.29 25.96 1.35
N ALA A 395 -1.05 25.71 0.91
CA ALA A 395 -0.73 25.22 -0.43
C ALA A 395 0.06 23.92 -0.37
N ARG A 396 -0.17 23.07 -1.37
CA ARG A 396 0.77 21.99 -1.70
C ARG A 396 2.07 22.57 -2.26
N VAL A 397 3.19 22.11 -1.73
CA VAL A 397 4.52 22.43 -2.26
C VAL A 397 4.98 21.33 -3.21
N ARG A 398 5.37 21.69 -4.44
CA ARG A 398 5.95 20.73 -5.41
C ARG A 398 7.19 20.05 -4.82
N GLY A 399 7.26 18.73 -4.96
CA GLY A 399 8.34 17.90 -4.39
C GLY A 399 8.16 17.54 -2.91
N PHE A 400 7.09 18.02 -2.26
CA PHE A 400 6.66 17.57 -0.94
C PHE A 400 5.31 16.86 -1.10
N THR A 401 5.36 15.56 -1.27
CA THR A 401 4.26 14.67 -0.91
C THR A 401 4.53 14.20 0.52
N SER A 402 3.50 14.00 1.33
CA SER A 402 3.67 13.10 2.48
C SER A 402 4.25 11.79 1.95
N GLU A 403 5.33 11.30 2.56
CA GLU A 403 5.81 9.95 2.26
C GLU A 403 4.58 9.02 2.34
N LYS A 404 4.30 8.23 1.28
CA LYS A 404 3.14 7.33 1.17
C LYS A 404 1.76 7.96 0.90
N ALA A 405 1.62 9.21 0.43
CA ALA A 405 0.33 9.66 -0.11
C ALA A 405 -0.02 8.87 -1.40
N PRO A 406 -1.23 8.27 -1.50
CA PRO A 406 -1.62 7.56 -2.70
C PRO A 406 -1.69 8.50 -3.91
N ILE A 407 -1.20 8.01 -5.04
CA ILE A 407 -1.18 8.73 -6.31
C ILE A 407 -2.10 8.02 -7.31
N TYR A 408 -2.96 8.79 -7.97
CA TYR A 408 -3.79 8.35 -9.06
C TYR A 408 -2.94 7.82 -10.22
N GLY A 409 -3.24 6.60 -10.67
CA GLY A 409 -2.73 6.03 -11.90
C GLY A 409 -3.83 5.26 -12.58
N TYR A 410 -4.12 5.57 -13.85
CA TYR A 410 -5.34 5.08 -14.50
C TYR A 410 -5.42 3.56 -14.57
N LYS A 411 -4.28 2.87 -14.65
CA LYS A 411 -4.23 1.40 -14.76
C LYS A 411 -4.85 0.69 -13.55
N VAL A 412 -4.85 1.33 -12.38
CA VAL A 412 -5.49 0.80 -11.17
C VAL A 412 -7.01 0.79 -11.32
N TRP A 413 -7.56 1.74 -12.07
CA TRP A 413 -9.00 2.02 -12.17
C TRP A 413 -9.59 1.61 -13.53
N ALA A 414 -8.78 1.03 -14.42
CA ALA A 414 -9.17 0.70 -15.78
C ALA A 414 -10.24 -0.39 -15.86
N ASN A 415 -10.30 -1.32 -14.90
CA ASN A 415 -11.34 -2.35 -14.91
C ASN A 415 -12.72 -1.79 -14.54
N GLU A 416 -12.74 -0.76 -13.70
CA GLU A 416 -13.97 -0.20 -13.15
C GLU A 416 -14.54 0.91 -14.03
N PHE A 417 -13.66 1.72 -14.63
CA PHE A 417 -14.06 2.89 -15.42
C PHE A 417 -13.57 2.86 -16.88
N ASP A 418 -13.02 1.73 -17.32
CA ASP A 418 -12.53 1.52 -18.68
C ASP A 418 -11.60 2.67 -19.12
N HIS A 419 -11.79 3.16 -20.34
CA HIS A 419 -10.99 4.18 -20.96
C HIS A 419 -11.16 5.58 -20.32
N TRP A 420 -12.19 5.79 -19.50
CA TRP A 420 -12.36 7.05 -18.75
C TRP A 420 -11.35 7.22 -17.63
N ALA A 421 -10.86 6.12 -17.04
CA ALA A 421 -9.75 6.20 -16.10
C ALA A 421 -8.51 6.81 -16.78
N ALA A 422 -8.20 6.36 -18.01
CA ALA A 422 -7.08 6.89 -18.78
C ALA A 422 -7.32 8.34 -19.22
N PHE A 423 -8.57 8.66 -19.61
CA PHE A 423 -8.97 9.99 -20.07
C PHE A 423 -8.69 11.10 -19.05
N ILE A 424 -8.94 10.87 -17.77
CA ILE A 424 -8.78 11.91 -16.73
C ILE A 424 -7.34 12.06 -16.21
N GLU A 425 -6.44 11.11 -16.48
CA GLU A 425 -5.07 11.12 -15.96
C GLU A 425 -4.28 12.39 -16.34
N PRO A 426 -4.32 12.90 -17.59
CA PRO A 426 -3.59 14.11 -17.95
C PRO A 426 -3.94 15.30 -17.05
N THR A 427 -5.24 15.52 -16.79
CA THR A 427 -5.71 16.61 -15.92
C THR A 427 -5.37 16.34 -14.46
N ALA A 428 -5.59 15.13 -13.95
CA ALA A 428 -5.18 14.72 -12.60
C ALA A 428 -3.69 15.01 -12.31
N MET A 429 -2.83 14.73 -13.29
CA MET A 429 -1.39 15.01 -13.20
C MET A 429 -1.10 16.52 -13.23
N GLY A 430 -1.86 17.28 -14.03
CA GLY A 430 -1.77 18.74 -14.09
C GLY A 430 -2.23 19.46 -12.82
N GLU A 431 -3.24 18.92 -12.12
CA GLU A 431 -3.78 19.46 -10.87
C GLU A 431 -2.84 19.25 -9.69
N SER A 432 -2.57 17.98 -9.40
CA SER A 432 -2.01 17.56 -8.12
C SER A 432 -0.91 16.51 -8.30
N GLN A 433 -0.43 16.29 -9.52
CA GLN A 433 0.41 15.13 -9.85
C GLN A 433 -0.25 13.80 -9.43
N GLY A 434 -1.59 13.75 -9.46
CA GLY A 434 -2.40 12.60 -9.05
C GLY A 434 -2.56 12.42 -7.53
N SER A 435 -2.16 13.36 -6.68
CA SER A 435 -2.18 13.17 -5.22
C SER A 435 -3.59 13.19 -4.63
N PHE A 436 -4.08 12.04 -4.15
CA PHE A 436 -5.41 11.90 -3.50
C PHE A 436 -5.57 12.72 -2.21
N SER A 437 -4.47 13.18 -1.61
CA SER A 437 -4.44 13.96 -0.37
C SER A 437 -4.06 15.43 -0.57
N CYS A 438 -4.15 15.96 -1.79
CA CYS A 438 -3.73 17.33 -2.09
C CYS A 438 -4.74 18.37 -1.58
N VAL A 439 -4.31 19.26 -0.69
CA VAL A 439 -5.11 20.40 -0.17
C VAL A 439 -4.56 21.73 -0.69
N ASN A 440 -5.44 22.62 -1.14
CA ASN A 440 -5.14 24.05 -1.27
C ASN A 440 -6.31 24.90 -0.74
N SER A 441 -6.03 26.05 -0.14
CA SER A 441 -7.05 26.89 0.52
C SER A 441 -6.69 28.38 0.51
N TYR A 442 -5.60 28.74 -0.18
CA TYR A 442 -5.09 30.11 -0.26
C TYR A 442 -5.80 31.00 -1.29
N ASP A 443 -6.82 30.49 -1.98
CA ASP A 443 -7.51 31.16 -3.07
C ASP A 443 -9.01 31.33 -2.82
N ARG A 444 -9.76 31.77 -3.84
CA ARG A 444 -11.19 32.04 -3.73
C ARG A 444 -12.05 30.81 -3.43
N ALA A 445 -11.57 29.61 -3.74
CA ALA A 445 -12.31 28.40 -3.41
C ALA A 445 -12.40 28.16 -1.90
N ALA A 446 -11.56 28.85 -1.10
CA ALA A 446 -11.33 28.69 0.33
C ALA A 446 -10.82 27.30 0.74
N PHE A 447 -11.17 26.25 -0.01
CA PHE A 447 -10.68 24.90 0.15
C PHE A 447 -10.86 24.13 -1.16
N THR A 448 -9.81 23.42 -1.58
CA THR A 448 -9.81 22.41 -2.64
C THR A 448 -9.13 21.16 -2.13
N PHE A 449 -9.63 20.01 -2.54
CA PHE A 449 -9.13 18.73 -2.06
C PHE A 449 -9.05 17.66 -3.16
N GLY A 450 -8.17 16.69 -2.95
CA GLY A 450 -8.10 15.48 -3.75
C GLY A 450 -7.29 15.62 -5.03
N PHE A 451 -7.15 14.51 -5.76
CA PHE A 451 -6.25 14.46 -6.92
C PHE A 451 -6.72 15.34 -8.09
N PHE A 452 -8.02 15.60 -8.15
CA PHE A 452 -8.66 16.42 -9.18
C PHE A 452 -8.96 17.86 -8.73
N GLN A 453 -8.57 18.21 -7.49
CA GLN A 453 -8.75 19.53 -6.87
C GLN A 453 -10.21 20.00 -6.83
N PHE A 454 -11.06 19.20 -6.18
CA PHE A 454 -12.48 19.50 -5.98
C PHE A 454 -12.63 20.73 -5.08
N ALA A 455 -13.27 21.78 -5.59
CA ALA A 455 -13.44 23.05 -4.89
C ALA A 455 -14.70 23.09 -4.00
N ALA A 456 -14.59 23.76 -2.84
CA ALA A 456 -15.69 23.93 -1.87
C ALA A 456 -16.75 24.94 -2.30
N HIS A 457 -16.36 25.99 -3.04
CA HIS A 457 -17.24 27.12 -3.33
C HIS A 457 -18.34 26.85 -4.37
N THR A 458 -18.33 25.71 -5.07
CA THR A 458 -19.27 25.41 -6.15
C THR A 458 -20.46 24.61 -5.65
N PRO A 459 -21.69 25.14 -5.68
CA PRO A 459 -22.85 24.37 -5.30
C PRO A 459 -23.11 23.18 -6.21
N ASP A 460 -23.59 22.07 -5.62
CA ASP A 460 -24.02 20.86 -6.33
C ASP A 460 -22.96 20.27 -7.28
N ALA A 461 -21.68 20.58 -7.03
CA ALA A 461 -20.55 20.08 -7.80
C ALA A 461 -19.28 20.03 -6.94
N ASN A 462 -18.28 19.27 -7.37
CA ASN A 462 -16.97 19.19 -6.72
C ASN A 462 -17.06 18.76 -5.23
N LEU A 463 -16.45 19.52 -4.31
CA LEU A 463 -16.14 19.00 -2.97
C LEU A 463 -17.40 18.73 -2.15
N ILE A 464 -18.47 19.50 -2.32
CA ILE A 464 -19.72 19.21 -1.60
C ILE A 464 -20.35 17.88 -2.05
N VAL A 465 -20.29 17.57 -3.35
CA VAL A 465 -20.77 16.29 -3.87
C VAL A 465 -19.85 15.15 -3.43
N LEU A 466 -18.54 15.40 -3.33
CA LEU A 466 -17.63 14.45 -2.72
C LEU A 466 -18.04 14.16 -1.27
N PHE A 467 -18.30 15.19 -0.45
CA PHE A 467 -18.77 14.99 0.93
C PHE A 467 -20.10 14.23 0.99
N ARG A 468 -21.01 14.39 0.02
CA ARG A 468 -22.21 13.55 -0.05
C ARG A 468 -21.89 12.07 -0.26
N LYS A 469 -20.96 11.75 -1.16
CA LYS A 469 -20.48 10.37 -1.36
C LYS A 469 -19.74 9.84 -0.13
N LEU A 470 -18.89 10.66 0.48
CA LEU A 470 -18.08 10.28 1.63
C LEU A 470 -18.92 10.04 2.88
N LEU A 471 -19.92 10.88 3.16
CA LEU A 471 -20.79 10.71 4.34
C LEU A 471 -21.75 9.51 4.24
N ASP A 472 -21.79 8.84 3.09
CA ASP A 472 -22.52 7.59 2.89
C ASP A 472 -21.62 6.35 3.16
N LEU A 473 -20.31 6.55 3.34
CA LEU A 473 -19.36 5.47 3.67
C LEU A 473 -19.46 5.07 5.15
N PRO A 474 -19.18 3.79 5.49
CA PRO A 474 -19.32 3.28 6.85
C PRO A 474 -18.35 3.91 7.86
N ASP A 475 -17.22 4.44 7.40
CA ASP A 475 -16.21 5.11 8.22
C ASP A 475 -16.41 6.63 8.31
N ALA A 476 -17.50 7.18 7.77
CA ALA A 476 -17.76 8.62 7.75
C ALA A 476 -17.84 9.24 9.15
N GLU A 477 -18.54 8.59 10.08
CA GLU A 477 -18.71 9.07 11.45
C GLU A 477 -17.37 9.12 12.20
N HIS A 478 -16.43 8.24 11.84
CA HIS A 478 -15.07 8.32 12.38
C HIS A 478 -14.44 9.65 11.99
N TYR A 479 -14.37 9.98 10.69
CA TYR A 479 -13.65 11.17 10.22
C TYR A 479 -14.37 12.50 10.42
N PHE A 480 -15.70 12.48 10.35
CA PHE A 480 -16.54 13.68 10.44
C PHE A 480 -17.77 13.39 11.31
N PRO A 481 -17.60 13.16 12.62
CA PRO A 481 -18.69 12.79 13.54
C PRO A 481 -19.75 13.88 13.68
N ASP A 482 -19.38 15.13 13.36
CA ASP A 482 -20.27 16.27 13.41
C ASP A 482 -20.98 16.54 12.08
N LEU A 483 -20.85 15.67 11.08
CA LEU A 483 -21.55 15.77 9.80
C LEU A 483 -22.48 14.59 9.55
N SER A 484 -23.60 14.85 8.90
CA SER A 484 -24.53 13.81 8.44
C SER A 484 -25.25 14.22 7.16
N LEU A 485 -25.87 13.24 6.49
CA LEU A 485 -26.77 13.48 5.38
C LEU A 485 -28.22 13.60 5.86
N VAL A 486 -28.83 14.75 5.60
CA VAL A 486 -30.27 14.96 5.79
C VAL A 486 -30.89 15.30 4.44
N GLY A 487 -31.75 14.41 3.94
CA GLY A 487 -32.34 14.54 2.60
C GLY A 487 -31.30 14.55 1.47
N GLY A 488 -30.20 13.81 1.63
CA GLY A 488 -29.09 13.76 0.67
C GLY A 488 -28.21 15.03 0.61
N ARG A 489 -28.37 15.95 1.58
CA ARG A 489 -27.56 17.15 1.70
C ARG A 489 -26.72 17.13 2.96
N VAL A 490 -25.52 17.71 2.88
CA VAL A 490 -24.58 17.79 4.00
C VAL A 490 -25.11 18.76 5.07
N HIS A 491 -25.25 18.25 6.29
CA HIS A 491 -25.63 19.00 7.47
C HIS A 491 -24.58 18.83 8.57
N GLN A 492 -24.36 19.88 9.36
CA GLN A 492 -23.59 19.83 10.59
C GLN A 492 -24.53 19.53 11.76
N ILE A 493 -24.13 18.57 12.60
CA ILE A 493 -24.77 18.25 13.87
C ILE A 493 -24.21 19.21 14.92
N THR A 494 -25.09 19.96 15.57
CA THR A 494 -24.73 20.90 16.64
C THR A 494 -25.53 20.58 17.90
N ALA A 495 -25.15 21.18 19.03
CA ALA A 495 -25.92 21.08 20.27
C ALA A 495 -27.38 21.57 20.14
N PHE A 496 -27.69 22.37 19.10
CA PHE A 496 -29.02 22.91 18.83
C PHE A 496 -29.77 22.19 17.71
N GLY A 497 -29.25 21.04 17.24
CA GLY A 497 -29.79 20.27 16.12
C GLY A 497 -28.94 20.36 14.85
N THR A 498 -29.50 19.92 13.73
CA THR A 498 -28.81 19.84 12.44
C THR A 498 -28.96 21.13 11.62
N THR A 499 -27.86 21.69 11.11
CA THR A 499 -27.85 22.87 10.24
C THR A 499 -27.29 22.50 8.87
N SER A 500 -27.98 22.89 7.79
CA SER A 500 -27.47 22.62 6.43
C SER A 500 -26.23 23.45 6.15
N LEU A 501 -25.18 22.81 5.62
CA LEU A 501 -23.98 23.50 5.12
C LEU A 501 -24.12 23.90 3.65
N GLU A 502 -25.19 23.46 2.98
CA GLU A 502 -25.42 23.70 1.57
C GLU A 502 -26.40 24.85 1.34
N GLY A 503 -26.02 25.79 0.48
CA GLY A 503 -26.90 26.87 0.04
C GLY A 503 -26.25 28.25 0.10
N ALA A 504 -27.03 29.27 -0.26
CA ALA A 504 -26.59 30.66 -0.27
C ALA A 504 -26.53 31.23 1.16
N GLN A 505 -25.49 30.84 1.88
CA GLN A 505 -25.14 31.39 3.18
C GLN A 505 -23.90 32.27 3.03
N ASP A 506 -23.80 33.32 3.84
CA ASP A 506 -22.60 34.13 3.90
C ASP A 506 -21.48 33.43 4.67
N ARG A 507 -20.24 33.69 4.27
CA ARG A 507 -19.06 33.25 5.02
C ARG A 507 -18.90 34.06 6.30
N LEU A 508 -18.43 33.42 7.37
CA LEU A 508 -18.17 34.11 8.65
C LEU A 508 -17.09 35.20 8.55
N ASP A 509 -16.12 35.06 7.66
CA ASP A 509 -15.08 36.07 7.44
C ASP A 509 -15.50 37.23 6.51
N GLY A 510 -16.78 37.27 6.11
CA GLY A 510 -17.34 38.30 5.24
C GLY A 510 -16.82 38.28 3.80
N ASN A 511 -16.14 37.21 3.36
CA ASN A 511 -15.56 37.11 2.02
C ASN A 511 -16.47 36.43 0.97
N SER A 512 -17.79 36.38 1.22
CA SER A 512 -18.78 35.74 0.34
C SER A 512 -18.82 36.32 -1.07
N ARG A 513 -19.28 35.49 -2.03
CA ARG A 513 -19.84 35.95 -3.30
C ARG A 513 -21.23 35.33 -3.53
N PRO A 514 -22.08 36.00 -4.33
CA PRO A 514 -23.35 35.42 -4.74
C PRO A 514 -23.16 34.06 -5.43
N GLY A 515 -23.93 33.07 -5.00
CA GLY A 515 -23.91 31.72 -5.57
C GLY A 515 -22.84 30.78 -5.01
N GLU A 516 -22.08 31.17 -3.99
CA GLU A 516 -21.17 30.29 -3.26
C GLU A 516 -21.89 29.57 -2.10
N GLN A 517 -21.32 28.46 -1.62
CA GLN A 517 -21.80 27.73 -0.43
C GLN A 517 -21.09 28.19 0.84
N GLY A 518 -21.37 29.41 1.31
CA GLY A 518 -20.58 30.04 2.37
C GLY A 518 -20.57 29.28 3.70
N GLY A 519 -21.62 28.51 4.03
CA GLY A 519 -21.64 27.62 5.19
C GLY A 519 -20.61 26.51 5.11
N PHE A 520 -20.68 25.69 4.05
CA PHE A 520 -19.70 24.63 3.81
C PHE A 520 -18.26 25.15 3.71
N MET A 521 -18.07 26.27 3.02
CA MET A 521 -16.73 26.86 2.93
C MET A 521 -16.24 27.39 4.29
N THR A 522 -17.14 27.87 5.16
CA THR A 522 -16.79 28.32 6.52
C THR A 522 -16.41 27.13 7.39
N TYR A 523 -17.17 26.04 7.30
CA TYR A 523 -16.90 24.79 8.01
C TYR A 523 -15.47 24.29 7.73
N LEU A 524 -15.06 24.30 6.47
CA LEU A 524 -13.74 23.85 6.04
C LEU A 524 -12.63 24.88 6.26
N ASN A 525 -12.94 26.17 6.30
CA ASN A 525 -11.97 27.26 6.43
C ASN A 525 -12.70 28.51 6.91
N THR A 526 -12.57 28.85 8.18
CA THR A 526 -13.33 29.94 8.79
C THR A 526 -12.79 31.31 8.37
N ASN A 527 -11.50 31.42 8.06
CA ASN A 527 -10.81 32.69 7.79
C ASN A 527 -9.82 32.60 6.62
N MET A 528 -10.16 33.24 5.50
CA MET A 528 -9.30 33.24 4.31
C MET A 528 -8.07 34.17 4.40
N THR A 529 -7.77 34.80 5.53
CA THR A 529 -6.63 35.73 5.70
C THR A 529 -5.53 35.19 6.60
N SER A 530 -5.73 34.01 7.20
CA SER A 530 -4.74 33.32 8.04
C SER A 530 -5.04 31.83 8.05
N VAL A 531 -4.01 31.00 8.23
CA VAL A 531 -4.25 29.57 8.46
C VAL A 531 -4.90 29.38 9.83
N ASP A 532 -6.10 28.81 9.86
CA ASP A 532 -6.92 28.63 11.08
C ASP A 532 -7.10 27.17 11.48
N ASP A 533 -7.70 26.94 12.66
CA ASP A 533 -7.85 25.61 13.24
C ASP A 533 -8.84 24.73 12.47
N ALA A 534 -9.94 25.31 11.96
CA ALA A 534 -10.94 24.58 11.18
C ALA A 534 -10.35 24.07 9.86
N GLU A 535 -9.57 24.92 9.19
CA GLU A 535 -8.80 24.57 8.00
C GLU A 535 -7.82 23.43 8.24
N LEU A 536 -7.09 23.48 9.35
CA LEU A 536 -6.11 22.46 9.69
C LEU A 536 -6.76 21.11 10.02
N LYS A 537 -7.87 21.12 10.79
CA LYS A 537 -8.63 19.92 11.16
C LYS A 537 -9.33 19.28 9.97
N ALA A 538 -10.03 20.06 9.16
CA ALA A 538 -10.66 19.55 7.95
C ALA A 538 -9.62 18.94 6.99
N ALA A 539 -8.48 19.61 6.84
CA ALA A 539 -7.39 19.11 6.01
C ALA A 539 -6.76 17.83 6.56
N SER A 540 -6.45 17.75 7.86
CA SER A 540 -5.85 16.54 8.46
C SER A 540 -6.78 15.33 8.32
N ARG A 541 -8.07 15.50 8.64
CA ARG A 541 -9.10 14.44 8.53
C ARG A 541 -9.23 13.92 7.11
N LEU A 542 -9.40 14.81 6.12
CA LEU A 542 -9.50 14.40 4.71
C LEU A 542 -8.22 13.74 4.21
N ILE A 543 -7.04 14.24 4.60
CA ILE A 543 -5.75 13.66 4.23
C ILE A 543 -5.62 12.25 4.81
N GLN A 544 -5.95 12.08 6.09
CA GLN A 544 -5.90 10.80 6.78
C GLN A 544 -6.85 9.80 6.09
N TRP A 545 -8.12 10.19 5.91
CA TRP A 545 -9.14 9.35 5.30
C TRP A 545 -8.74 8.91 3.88
N ALA A 546 -8.29 9.83 3.03
CA ALA A 546 -7.85 9.51 1.67
C ALA A 546 -6.63 8.57 1.62
N CYS A 547 -5.75 8.66 2.62
CA CYS A 547 -4.59 7.79 2.70
C CYS A 547 -4.96 6.37 3.11
N ARG A 548 -6.01 6.20 3.92
CA ARG A 548 -6.40 4.90 4.50
C ARG A 548 -7.50 4.20 3.70
N SER A 549 -8.56 4.92 3.35
CA SER A 549 -9.75 4.33 2.72
C SER A 549 -9.62 4.23 1.19
N GLN A 550 -9.78 3.02 0.66
CA GLN A 550 -9.91 2.81 -0.79
C GLN A 550 -11.23 3.37 -1.31
N ASP A 551 -12.31 3.25 -0.55
CA ASP A 551 -13.64 3.75 -0.95
C ASP A 551 -13.66 5.27 -1.03
N HIS A 552 -12.95 5.96 -0.12
CA HIS A 552 -12.76 7.39 -0.24
C HIS A 552 -12.01 7.77 -1.53
N ARG A 553 -11.00 6.98 -1.94
CA ARG A 553 -10.29 7.20 -3.22
C ARG A 553 -11.19 6.89 -4.41
N LEU A 554 -11.98 5.82 -4.34
CA LEU A 554 -12.97 5.46 -5.34
C LEU A 554 -13.98 6.59 -5.54
N ALA A 555 -14.56 7.13 -4.46
CA ALA A 555 -15.48 8.26 -4.51
C ALA A 555 -14.88 9.50 -5.21
N GLN A 556 -13.57 9.76 -5.01
CA GLN A 556 -12.87 10.81 -5.77
C GLN A 556 -12.77 10.47 -7.27
N VAL A 557 -12.46 9.22 -7.63
CA VAL A 557 -12.32 8.80 -9.03
C VAL A 557 -13.66 8.85 -9.76
N GLU A 558 -14.72 8.31 -9.14
CA GLU A 558 -16.09 8.38 -9.67
C GLU A 558 -16.49 9.82 -9.98
N LEU A 559 -16.35 10.71 -8.99
CA LEU A 559 -16.72 12.11 -9.14
C LEU A 559 -15.90 12.80 -10.23
N ALA A 560 -14.60 12.52 -10.32
CA ALA A 560 -13.75 13.07 -11.38
C ALA A 560 -14.21 12.62 -12.78
N ILE A 561 -14.59 11.35 -12.93
CA ILE A 561 -15.06 10.78 -14.20
C ILE A 561 -16.44 11.31 -14.57
N GLU A 562 -17.38 11.36 -13.62
CA GLU A 562 -18.70 11.98 -13.82
C GLU A 562 -18.56 13.43 -14.28
N ALA A 563 -17.69 14.21 -13.61
CA ALA A 563 -17.40 15.59 -13.98
C ALA A 563 -16.76 15.70 -15.37
N ALA A 564 -15.83 14.81 -15.70
CA ALA A 564 -15.17 14.78 -17.00
C ALA A 564 -16.17 14.46 -18.14
N LYS A 565 -16.97 13.41 -17.99
CA LYS A 565 -18.04 13.01 -18.92
C LYS A 565 -18.98 14.18 -19.20
N SER A 566 -19.49 14.80 -18.12
CA SER A 566 -20.39 15.95 -18.21
C SER A 566 -19.75 17.13 -18.93
N LYS A 567 -18.51 17.50 -18.57
CA LYS A 567 -17.78 18.61 -19.22
C LYS A 567 -17.54 18.38 -20.70
N VAL A 568 -17.13 17.17 -21.11
CA VAL A 568 -16.89 16.86 -22.53
C VAL A 568 -18.19 16.88 -23.32
N ALA A 569 -19.27 16.32 -22.78
CA ALA A 569 -20.58 16.35 -23.44
C ALA A 569 -21.10 17.78 -23.63
N ILE A 570 -20.99 18.63 -22.60
CA ILE A 570 -21.33 20.06 -22.68
C ILE A 570 -20.41 20.77 -23.69
N ALA A 571 -19.11 20.46 -23.68
CA ALA A 571 -18.16 21.04 -24.62
C ALA A 571 -18.53 20.72 -26.06
N ALA A 572 -18.84 19.45 -26.37
CA ALA A 572 -19.25 19.00 -27.70
C ALA A 572 -20.46 19.80 -28.20
N GLN A 573 -21.48 19.96 -27.36
CA GLN A 573 -22.65 20.77 -27.68
C GLN A 573 -22.28 22.24 -27.93
N LYS A 574 -21.49 22.85 -27.04
CA LYS A 574 -21.16 24.28 -27.09
C LYS A 574 -20.24 24.65 -28.23
N VAL A 575 -19.29 23.78 -28.61
CA VAL A 575 -18.39 24.04 -29.75
C VAL A 575 -19.10 23.80 -31.10
N SER A 576 -20.07 22.87 -31.16
CA SER A 576 -20.96 22.68 -32.32
C SER A 576 -21.72 23.96 -32.67
N GLN A 577 -22.27 24.64 -31.65
CA GLN A 577 -22.90 25.96 -31.81
C GLN A 577 -21.94 27.07 -32.26
N LYS A 578 -20.63 26.79 -32.31
CA LYS A 578 -19.56 27.69 -32.75
C LYS A 578 -18.84 27.19 -34.00
N GLY A 579 -19.41 26.21 -34.71
CA GLY A 579 -18.91 25.73 -36.00
C GLY A 579 -17.68 24.81 -35.90
N ALA A 580 -17.50 24.11 -34.79
CA ALA A 580 -16.49 23.04 -34.63
C ALA A 580 -17.16 21.77 -34.10
N THR A 581 -16.53 20.61 -34.23
CA THR A 581 -17.07 19.35 -33.71
C THR A 581 -16.06 18.61 -32.85
N LEU A 582 -16.55 17.88 -31.84
CA LEU A 582 -15.79 16.85 -31.13
C LEU A 582 -16.15 15.44 -31.61
N ASP A 583 -17.13 15.30 -32.50
CA ASP A 583 -17.50 14.01 -33.06
C ASP A 583 -16.35 13.46 -33.91
N GLY A 584 -15.95 12.23 -33.65
CA GLY A 584 -14.77 11.62 -34.23
C GLY A 584 -13.44 12.18 -33.71
N ALA A 585 -13.43 13.06 -32.70
CA ALA A 585 -12.18 13.62 -32.18
C ALA A 585 -11.40 12.56 -31.37
N PRO A 586 -10.07 12.48 -31.51
CA PRO A 586 -9.28 11.52 -30.76
C PRO A 586 -9.18 11.91 -29.28
N MET A 587 -9.05 10.91 -28.41
CA MET A 587 -8.99 11.08 -26.95
C MET A 587 -8.06 12.20 -26.45
N PRO A 588 -6.84 12.40 -26.97
CA PRO A 588 -5.96 13.49 -26.53
C PRO A 588 -6.54 14.88 -26.79
N VAL A 589 -7.27 15.06 -27.90
CA VAL A 589 -7.92 16.33 -28.25
C VAL A 589 -9.03 16.62 -27.23
N CYS A 590 -9.87 15.61 -26.95
CA CYS A 590 -10.93 15.73 -25.94
C CYS A 590 -10.36 15.97 -24.53
N ALA A 591 -9.23 15.33 -24.17
CA ALA A 591 -8.57 15.54 -22.89
C ALA A 591 -8.03 16.96 -22.74
N MET A 592 -7.47 17.54 -23.81
CA MET A 592 -7.05 18.95 -23.83
C MET A 592 -8.24 19.90 -23.70
N VAL A 593 -9.37 19.62 -24.34
CA VAL A 593 -10.59 20.42 -24.19
C VAL A 593 -11.15 20.35 -22.77
N MET A 594 -11.21 19.15 -22.19
CA MET A 594 -11.64 18.95 -20.81
C MET A 594 -10.76 19.73 -19.84
N ASP A 595 -9.43 19.65 -20.02
CA ASP A 595 -8.47 20.39 -19.21
C ASP A 595 -8.64 21.92 -19.31
N ILE A 596 -8.89 22.45 -20.51
CA ILE A 596 -9.15 23.90 -20.71
C ILE A 596 -10.30 24.36 -19.82
N LEU A 597 -11.38 23.57 -19.82
CA LEU A 597 -12.62 23.89 -19.13
C LEU A 597 -12.52 23.64 -17.63
N HIS A 598 -11.84 22.58 -17.22
CA HIS A 598 -11.58 22.25 -15.81
C HIS A 598 -10.81 23.39 -15.12
N GLN A 599 -9.81 23.94 -15.82
CA GLN A 599 -8.99 25.04 -15.31
C GLN A 599 -9.57 26.44 -15.55
N GLY A 600 -10.69 26.55 -16.27
CA GLY A 600 -11.26 27.85 -16.65
C GLY A 600 -10.33 28.72 -17.51
N ARG A 601 -9.38 28.13 -18.25
CA ARG A 601 -8.35 28.88 -19.00
C ARG A 601 -8.81 29.36 -20.39
N GLY A 602 -10.00 28.97 -20.83
CA GLY A 602 -10.50 29.29 -22.16
C GLY A 602 -12.02 29.28 -22.27
N THR A 603 -12.52 29.91 -23.34
CA THR A 603 -13.94 29.93 -23.68
C THR A 603 -14.24 28.92 -24.77
N TYR A 604 -15.50 28.48 -24.88
CA TYR A 604 -15.93 27.60 -25.97
C TYR A 604 -15.63 28.16 -27.37
N THR A 605 -15.68 29.48 -27.55
CA THR A 605 -15.28 30.13 -28.81
C THR A 605 -13.81 29.89 -29.13
N ARG A 606 -12.90 30.10 -28.17
CA ARG A 606 -11.46 29.87 -28.37
C ARG A 606 -11.14 28.40 -28.60
N ILE A 607 -11.87 27.51 -27.93
CA ILE A 607 -11.76 26.07 -28.14
C ILE A 607 -12.21 25.70 -29.57
N ALA A 608 -13.36 26.19 -30.02
CA ALA A 608 -13.86 25.94 -31.37
C ALA A 608 -12.89 26.43 -32.45
N THR A 609 -12.31 27.63 -32.28
CA THR A 609 -11.24 28.12 -33.17
C THR A 609 -10.04 27.17 -33.20
N ALA A 610 -9.61 26.66 -32.05
CA ALA A 610 -8.49 25.73 -31.98
C ALA A 610 -8.81 24.35 -32.61
N LEU A 611 -10.05 23.86 -32.47
CA LEU A 611 -10.50 22.62 -33.08
C LEU A 611 -10.58 22.70 -34.62
N ASN A 612 -10.77 23.89 -35.18
CA ASN A 612 -10.76 24.10 -36.63
C ASN A 612 -9.36 24.34 -37.22
N ALA A 613 -8.32 24.41 -36.38
CA ALA A 613 -6.95 24.55 -36.86
C ALA A 613 -6.43 23.24 -37.46
N ALA A 614 -5.52 23.33 -38.43
CA ALA A 614 -4.89 22.16 -39.05
C ALA A 614 -4.12 21.29 -38.02
N ASP A 615 -3.50 21.92 -37.03
CA ASP A 615 -2.91 21.25 -35.86
C ASP A 615 -3.71 21.62 -34.60
N GLN A 616 -4.74 20.82 -34.33
CA GLN A 616 -5.64 21.01 -33.19
C GLN A 616 -4.89 20.97 -31.85
N MET A 617 -3.97 20.03 -31.68
CA MET A 617 -3.24 19.87 -30.42
C MET A 617 -2.32 21.06 -30.15
N HIS A 618 -1.63 21.56 -31.17
CA HIS A 618 -0.84 22.79 -31.04
C HIS A 618 -1.74 23.98 -30.68
N ALA A 619 -2.86 24.17 -31.39
CA ALA A 619 -3.76 25.29 -31.15
C ALA A 619 -4.41 25.25 -29.75
N LEU A 620 -4.83 24.08 -29.27
CA LEU A 620 -5.41 23.88 -27.93
C LEU A 620 -4.41 24.18 -26.80
N ARG A 621 -3.11 23.95 -27.03
CA ARG A 621 -2.05 24.35 -26.09
C ARG A 621 -1.89 25.86 -25.96
N GLN A 622 -2.33 26.65 -26.95
CA GLN A 622 -2.25 28.11 -26.88
C GLN A 622 -3.44 28.74 -26.15
N VAL A 623 -4.53 28.00 -25.94
CA VAL A 623 -5.72 28.51 -25.24
C VAL A 623 -5.39 28.79 -23.78
N GLY A 624 -5.37 30.06 -23.38
CA GLY A 624 -5.06 30.47 -22.01
C GLY A 624 -3.60 30.24 -21.59
N ARG A 625 -2.68 30.05 -22.55
CA ARG A 625 -1.25 29.88 -22.24
C ARG A 625 -0.66 31.19 -21.75
N THR A 626 -0.15 31.18 -20.52
CA THR A 626 0.64 32.27 -19.91
C THR A 626 1.90 31.68 -19.28
N ALA A 627 2.84 32.52 -18.87
CA ALA A 627 4.08 32.07 -18.22
C ALA A 627 3.82 31.17 -17.00
N GLY A 628 2.77 31.45 -16.21
CA GLY A 628 2.38 30.65 -15.05
C GLY A 628 1.73 29.30 -15.39
N TYR A 629 1.13 29.16 -16.57
CA TYR A 629 0.41 27.96 -16.99
C TYR A 629 1.16 27.09 -18.00
N ALA A 630 2.22 27.62 -18.65
CA ALA A 630 2.94 26.94 -19.72
C ALA A 630 3.41 25.52 -19.36
N ALA A 631 4.09 25.37 -18.23
CA ALA A 631 4.62 24.07 -17.78
C ALA A 631 3.50 23.05 -17.49
N ARG A 632 2.37 23.49 -16.95
CA ARG A 632 1.20 22.63 -16.70
C ARG A 632 0.58 22.17 -18.02
N ILE A 633 0.36 23.10 -18.95
CA ILE A 633 -0.21 22.79 -20.27
C ILE A 633 0.67 21.79 -21.02
N ASP A 634 1.99 21.96 -20.95
CA ASP A 634 2.92 21.03 -21.60
C ASP A 634 2.91 19.64 -20.96
N LEU A 635 2.78 19.55 -19.63
CA LEU A 635 2.59 18.28 -18.92
C LEU A 635 1.30 17.57 -19.36
N VAL A 636 0.17 18.28 -19.35
CA VAL A 636 -1.14 17.72 -19.75
C VAL A 636 -1.08 17.27 -21.20
N ALA A 637 -0.55 18.09 -22.11
CA ALA A 637 -0.43 17.74 -23.52
C ALA A 637 0.47 16.51 -23.73
N THR A 638 1.59 16.41 -23.01
CA THR A 638 2.48 15.25 -23.07
C THR A 638 1.77 13.98 -22.61
N LYS A 639 1.05 14.05 -21.48
CA LYS A 639 0.28 12.92 -20.94
C LYS A 639 -0.86 12.52 -21.87
N ALA A 640 -1.64 13.49 -22.37
CA ALA A 640 -2.70 13.25 -23.33
C ALA A 640 -2.17 12.58 -24.60
N SER A 641 -1.07 13.08 -25.17
CA SER A 641 -0.45 12.48 -26.36
C SER A 641 0.09 11.07 -26.12
N SER A 642 0.51 10.74 -24.89
CA SER A 642 0.96 9.38 -24.57
C SER A 642 -0.14 8.32 -24.72
N LEU A 643 -1.42 8.74 -24.65
CA LEU A 643 -2.58 7.86 -24.88
C LEU A 643 -2.67 7.38 -26.35
N LEU A 644 -2.07 8.11 -27.30
CA LEU A 644 -2.03 7.67 -28.70
C LEU A 644 -1.16 6.42 -28.89
N GLY A 645 -0.14 6.24 -28.05
CA GLY A 645 0.76 5.09 -28.11
C GLY A 645 0.26 3.86 -27.37
N SER A 646 -0.83 3.94 -26.59
CA SER A 646 -1.27 2.88 -25.67
C SER A 646 -2.26 1.89 -26.30
N GLY A 647 -1.96 1.39 -27.50
CA GLY A 647 -2.75 0.33 -28.14
C GLY A 647 -4.20 0.75 -28.43
N THR A 648 -5.18 0.10 -27.80
CA THR A 648 -6.61 0.33 -28.01
C THR A 648 -7.04 1.76 -27.67
N LEU A 649 -6.47 2.37 -26.61
CA LEU A 649 -6.81 3.74 -26.20
C LEU A 649 -6.50 4.79 -27.27
N GLY A 650 -5.47 4.56 -28.11
CA GLY A 650 -5.11 5.47 -29.19
C GLY A 650 -6.06 5.44 -30.39
N LYS A 651 -6.89 4.39 -30.48
CA LYS A 651 -7.87 4.19 -31.56
C LYS A 651 -9.22 4.81 -31.24
N LEU A 652 -9.54 4.97 -29.96
CA LEU A 652 -10.80 5.53 -29.48
C LEU A 652 -11.07 6.93 -30.03
N ARG A 653 -12.31 7.17 -30.45
CA ARG A 653 -12.81 8.46 -30.92
C ARG A 653 -14.07 8.83 -30.15
N TYR A 654 -14.22 10.12 -29.87
CA TYR A 654 -15.40 10.59 -29.15
C TYR A 654 -16.62 10.56 -30.07
N ASP A 655 -17.68 9.91 -29.63
CA ASP A 655 -18.98 9.86 -30.29
C ASP A 655 -19.94 10.79 -29.53
N VAL A 656 -20.41 11.83 -30.22
CA VAL A 656 -21.29 12.84 -29.61
C VAL A 656 -22.68 12.27 -29.28
N GLY A 657 -23.16 11.30 -30.05
CA GLY A 657 -24.44 10.63 -29.83
C GLY A 657 -24.41 9.74 -28.59
N ALA A 658 -23.37 8.93 -28.45
CA ALA A 658 -23.14 8.06 -27.29
C ALA A 658 -22.69 8.85 -26.05
N LYS A 659 -22.14 10.06 -26.24
CA LYS A 659 -21.44 10.84 -25.20
C LYS A 659 -20.28 10.07 -24.58
N ASP A 660 -19.67 9.20 -25.37
CA ASP A 660 -18.66 8.24 -24.94
C ASP A 660 -17.57 8.08 -26.01
N PHE A 661 -16.52 7.31 -25.73
CA PHE A 661 -15.55 6.93 -26.74
C PHE A 661 -15.85 5.54 -27.33
N ALA A 662 -15.71 5.42 -28.65
CA ALA A 662 -15.90 4.19 -29.42
C ALA A 662 -14.70 3.87 -30.33
#